data_AF-A0A945G583-F1
#
_entry.id   AF-A0A945G583-F1
#
_cell.length_a   1.000
_cell.length_b   1.000
_cell.length_c   1.000
_cell.angle_alpha   90.00
_cell.angle_beta   90.00
_cell.angle_gamma   90.00
#
_symmetry.space_group_name_H-M   'P 1'
#
loop_
_entity.id
_entity.type
_entity.pdbx_description
1 polymer ?
#
loop_
_entity_poly.entity_id
_entity_poly.type
_entity_poly.pdbx_seq_one_letter_code
_entity_poly.pdbx_strand_id
1 'polypeptide(L)'
;MPLSEADQARLNEFAKRASSAFSKSNLAEVRQLYGEVLSLDPRHAVANYWLGYLECREGNSEAGAAHLKTASTAALETAQWLAPDSFVELGMALNTLGREAEAAESFEVVLERFPAYTEGQLKLAEEMEADEHLVESAIDACHRGLLVNGRHPGLLKKIAELLEHELRWDEAADFWVHLCEVTKPNANIHLRIGLCRLRHNDDGQAARAEFEKALEIEPDHEAATFALAERLDYEGEFDEVISRLERLAKARPDSARVPLTLANFLGKYDRIDEAILQWRNGLAKEPKWDDSWRNLGFGLEHLDRIDEAVDAYRQAAQAAPANSENHRYLGSALQDAGQLDKALDAFGQAIKADPENAEAHWGRFWVSALRGDFPKAWEDYEWRWKLRERTTPELDDSAPLWEGGDLSGQTFFLRAEQGYGDTIQTIRYAPILAEMGATVKVGCPPALARLLTDAPGVSEVITGNAGRVIFNSHQALFSLPRILGTTLDNIPGTVPYLTAPSQSGVELPATKGVFRIGLTWHGSGSHNPDRRSVPFEQLLPLLEQERTMFFSLQLGDASHDPARADAENKLADLSPLMDDFASTAALIEQLDLVITIDTAVAHLAGALGKPTWLLLSAAPDWRWMLGRSDSPWYPSMRLFRQAKLGDWSDPLAKLRAELARTV
;
A
#
# COMPACT_ATOMS: atom_id res chain seq x y z
N MET A 1 64.70 40.30 6.28
CA MET A 1 65.77 40.80 7.17
C MET A 1 65.37 40.44 8.59
N PRO A 2 66.31 40.02 9.47
CA PRO A 2 65.98 39.85 10.88
C PRO A 2 65.50 41.19 11.47
N LEU A 3 64.49 41.14 12.35
CA LEU A 3 63.96 42.31 13.06
C LEU A 3 65.04 42.96 13.91
N SER A 4 64.92 44.27 14.14
CA SER A 4 65.75 44.94 15.14
C SER A 4 65.42 44.40 16.54
N GLU A 5 66.38 44.39 17.48
CA GLU A 5 66.13 43.92 18.85
C GLU A 5 64.96 44.67 19.53
N ALA A 6 64.78 45.96 19.22
CA ALA A 6 63.69 46.77 19.73
C ALA A 6 62.32 46.39 19.14
N ASP A 7 62.28 45.95 17.87
CA ASP A 7 61.06 45.50 17.22
C ASP A 7 60.70 44.06 17.64
N GLN A 8 61.71 43.21 17.85
CA GLN A 8 61.50 41.86 18.40
C GLN A 8 60.94 41.91 19.83
N ALA A 9 61.43 42.82 20.67
CA ALA A 9 60.90 43.01 22.02
C ALA A 9 59.44 43.48 22.02
N ARG A 10 59.10 44.44 21.16
CA ARG A 10 57.72 44.95 20.97
C ARG A 10 56.78 43.86 20.44
N LEU A 11 57.22 43.10 19.45
CA LEU A 11 56.47 41.96 18.90
C LEU A 11 56.12 40.95 20.00
N ASN A 12 57.11 40.53 20.80
CA ASN A 12 56.91 39.57 21.89
C ASN A 12 55.95 40.12 22.96
N GLU A 13 56.02 41.42 23.26
CA GLU A 13 55.11 42.08 24.20
C GLU A 13 53.67 42.07 23.69
N PHE A 14 53.44 42.47 22.43
CA PHE A 14 52.11 42.48 21.83
C PHE A 14 51.51 41.08 21.72
N ALA A 15 52.29 40.08 21.28
CA ALA A 15 51.84 38.69 21.21
C ALA A 15 51.44 38.14 22.59
N LYS A 16 52.21 38.43 23.64
CA LYS A 16 51.88 38.03 25.02
C LYS A 16 50.61 38.68 25.53
N ARG A 17 50.42 39.98 25.26
CA ARG A 17 49.20 40.71 25.63
C ARG A 17 47.99 40.20 24.86
N ALA A 18 48.15 39.89 23.57
CA ALA A 18 47.09 39.33 22.74
C ALA A 18 46.61 37.97 23.26
N SER A 19 47.55 37.08 23.62
CA SER A 19 47.23 35.80 24.26
C SER A 19 46.48 35.98 25.59
N SER A 20 46.87 36.97 26.41
CA SER A 20 46.15 37.30 27.65
C SER A 20 44.78 37.96 27.41
N ALA A 21 44.58 38.69 26.30
CA ALA A 21 43.29 39.25 25.93
C ALA A 21 42.35 38.15 25.44
N PHE A 22 42.89 37.16 24.72
CA PHE A 22 42.16 35.99 24.26
C PHE A 22 41.62 35.15 25.42
N SER A 23 42.42 34.89 26.46
CA SER A 23 41.95 34.16 27.65
C SER A 23 40.88 34.90 28.45
N LYS A 24 40.71 36.21 28.22
CA LYS A 24 39.65 37.04 28.79
C LYS A 24 38.48 37.28 27.82
N SER A 25 38.49 36.61 26.66
CA SER A 25 37.49 36.76 25.59
C SER A 25 37.36 38.19 25.05
N ASN A 26 38.39 39.02 25.17
CA ASN A 26 38.38 40.39 24.63
C ASN A 26 38.83 40.40 23.15
N LEU A 27 37.94 39.96 22.26
CA LEU A 27 38.26 39.74 20.84
C LEU A 27 38.67 41.00 20.08
N ALA A 28 38.14 42.17 20.47
CA ALA A 28 38.52 43.46 19.88
C ALA A 28 39.99 43.83 20.19
N GLU A 29 40.42 43.60 21.44
CA GLU A 29 41.81 43.82 21.84
C GLU A 29 42.75 42.77 21.23
N VAL A 30 42.29 41.52 21.07
CA VAL A 30 43.04 40.48 20.33
C VAL A 30 43.31 40.90 18.90
N ARG A 31 42.28 41.38 18.19
CA ARG A 31 42.39 41.86 16.80
C ARG A 31 43.38 43.01 16.69
N GLN A 32 43.27 44.01 17.58
CA GLN A 32 44.18 45.14 17.60
C GLN A 32 45.64 44.70 17.84
N LEU A 33 45.87 43.90 18.88
CA LEU A 33 47.22 43.52 19.28
C LEU A 33 47.89 42.59 18.27
N TYR A 34 47.17 41.64 17.67
CA TYR A 34 47.72 40.82 16.60
C TYR A 34 47.89 41.61 15.29
N GLY A 35 47.08 42.64 15.04
CA GLY A 35 47.32 43.59 13.95
C GLY A 35 48.65 44.34 14.09
N GLU A 36 48.98 44.78 15.32
CA GLU A 36 50.29 45.39 15.62
C GLU A 36 51.44 44.38 15.52
N VAL A 37 51.21 43.11 15.83
CA VAL A 37 52.20 42.05 15.57
C VAL A 37 52.46 41.90 14.07
N LEU A 38 51.40 41.90 13.24
CA LEU A 38 51.54 41.78 11.78
C LEU A 38 52.15 43.02 11.11
N SER A 39 52.04 44.20 11.73
CA SER A 39 52.71 45.43 11.23
C SER A 39 54.23 45.36 11.37
N LEU A 40 54.72 44.60 12.36
CA LEU A 40 56.14 44.35 12.62
C LEU A 40 56.64 43.10 11.88
N ASP A 41 55.88 42.01 11.90
CA ASP A 41 56.18 40.77 11.17
C ASP A 41 54.93 40.25 10.43
N PRO A 42 54.80 40.56 9.12
CA PRO A 42 53.67 40.11 8.32
C PRO A 42 53.52 38.59 8.22
N ARG A 43 54.60 37.82 8.45
CA ARG A 43 54.58 36.35 8.37
C ARG A 43 54.44 35.69 9.75
N HIS A 44 54.12 36.44 10.81
CA HIS A 44 54.00 35.88 12.15
C HIS A 44 52.86 34.85 12.22
N ALA A 45 53.20 33.57 12.42
CA ALA A 45 52.28 32.44 12.28
C ALA A 45 51.06 32.53 13.22
N VAL A 46 51.30 32.77 14.52
CA VAL A 46 50.24 32.81 15.55
C VAL A 46 49.28 33.98 15.33
N ALA A 47 49.80 35.12 14.87
CA ALA A 47 48.98 36.32 14.68
C ALA A 47 48.08 36.17 13.44
N ASN A 48 48.63 35.64 12.35
CA ASN A 48 47.86 35.31 11.16
C ASN A 48 46.80 34.23 11.45
N TYR A 49 47.11 33.20 12.24
CA TYR A 49 46.13 32.17 12.61
C TYR A 49 44.91 32.77 13.33
N TRP A 50 45.15 33.53 14.41
CA TRP A 50 44.05 34.07 15.21
C TRP A 50 43.22 35.12 14.48
N LEU A 51 43.86 35.99 13.70
CA LEU A 51 43.13 36.94 12.87
C LEU A 51 42.31 36.22 11.79
N GLY A 52 42.91 35.25 11.10
CA GLY A 52 42.20 34.46 10.09
C GLY A 52 40.99 33.71 10.66
N TYR A 53 41.17 33.06 11.82
CA TYR A 53 40.10 32.40 12.56
C TYR A 53 38.95 33.35 12.92
N LEU A 54 39.26 34.55 13.42
CA LEU A 54 38.24 35.54 13.78
C LEU A 54 37.48 36.07 12.55
N GLU A 55 38.19 36.35 11.45
CA GLU A 55 37.56 36.80 10.19
C GLU A 55 36.60 35.73 9.63
N CYS A 56 36.99 34.46 9.64
CA CYS A 56 36.11 33.36 9.22
C CYS A 56 34.82 33.30 10.06
N ARG A 57 34.90 33.45 11.39
CA ARG A 57 33.70 33.42 12.26
C ARG A 57 32.77 34.61 12.09
N GLU A 58 33.29 35.75 11.61
CA GLU A 58 32.50 36.94 11.31
C GLU A 58 31.94 36.94 9.88
N GLY A 59 32.17 35.86 9.11
CA GLY A 59 31.68 35.67 7.74
C GLY A 59 32.59 36.25 6.66
N ASN A 60 33.78 36.74 7.01
CA ASN A 60 34.77 37.30 6.09
C ASN A 60 35.73 36.21 5.58
N SER A 61 35.19 35.13 4.99
CA SER A 61 35.96 33.92 4.66
C SER A 61 37.14 34.15 3.71
N GLU A 62 37.07 35.12 2.79
CA GLU A 62 38.17 35.45 1.87
C GLU A 62 39.38 36.06 2.61
N ALA A 63 39.12 37.01 3.52
CA ALA A 63 40.15 37.62 4.37
C ALA A 63 40.71 36.59 5.37
N GLY A 64 39.81 35.75 5.92
CA GLY A 64 40.17 34.64 6.78
C GLY A 64 41.11 33.64 6.11
N ALA A 65 40.77 33.17 4.90
CA ALA A 65 41.58 32.24 4.13
C ALA A 65 42.96 32.81 3.78
N ALA A 66 43.06 34.10 3.45
CA ALA A 66 44.35 34.74 3.17
C ALA A 66 45.28 34.76 4.40
N HIS A 67 44.73 35.08 5.58
CA HIS A 67 45.46 35.01 6.84
C HIS A 67 45.84 33.57 7.20
N LEU A 68 44.92 32.62 7.08
CA LEU A 68 45.17 31.20 7.40
C LEU A 68 46.20 30.55 6.46
N LYS A 69 46.23 30.92 5.17
CA LYS A 69 47.25 30.48 4.21
C LYS A 69 48.65 30.98 4.58
N THR A 70 48.73 32.22 5.06
CA THR A 70 49.98 32.79 5.56
C THR A 70 50.41 32.11 6.86
N ALA A 71 49.45 31.86 7.77
CA ALA A 71 49.67 31.18 9.03
C ALA A 71 50.20 29.74 8.84
N SER A 72 49.53 28.95 7.99
CA SER A 72 49.85 27.54 7.76
C SER A 72 51.25 27.36 7.15
N THR A 73 51.59 28.19 6.16
CA THR A 73 52.91 28.19 5.52
C THR A 73 54.01 28.59 6.51
N ALA A 74 53.80 29.66 7.28
CA ALA A 74 54.80 30.14 8.26
C ALA A 74 54.95 29.21 9.48
N ALA A 75 53.86 28.53 9.87
CA ALA A 75 53.86 27.60 11.00
C ALA A 75 54.74 26.37 10.74
N LEU A 76 54.87 25.91 9.49
CA LEU A 76 55.80 24.81 9.14
C LEU A 76 57.26 25.11 9.51
N GLU A 77 57.65 26.39 9.46
CA GLU A 77 59.02 26.82 9.75
C GLU A 77 59.21 27.24 11.21
N THR A 78 58.24 27.96 11.78
CA THR A 78 58.44 28.73 13.03
C THR A 78 57.54 28.32 14.19
N ALA A 79 56.47 27.56 13.92
CA ALA A 79 55.47 27.17 14.92
C ALA A 79 54.82 25.82 14.55
N GLN A 80 55.63 24.77 14.44
CA GLN A 80 55.17 23.45 13.94
C GLN A 80 53.99 22.86 14.72
N TRP A 81 53.82 23.24 15.99
CA TRP A 81 52.68 22.85 16.82
C TRP A 81 51.34 23.45 16.36
N LEU A 82 51.34 24.58 15.66
CA LEU A 82 50.15 25.30 15.17
C LEU A 82 49.84 24.99 13.70
N ALA A 83 50.80 24.42 12.98
CA ALA A 83 50.66 24.13 11.56
C ALA A 83 49.43 23.26 11.24
N PRO A 84 49.14 22.16 11.97
CA PRO A 84 47.99 21.31 11.67
C PRO A 84 46.65 22.07 11.77
N ASP A 85 46.40 22.77 12.89
CA ASP A 85 45.17 23.55 13.09
C ASP A 85 45.02 24.64 12.01
N SER A 86 46.12 25.28 11.61
CA SER A 86 46.10 26.33 10.58
C SER A 86 45.70 25.80 9.20
N PHE A 87 46.13 24.59 8.83
CA PHE A 87 45.75 23.95 7.55
C PHE A 87 44.30 23.45 7.57
N VAL A 88 43.82 22.92 8.70
CA VAL A 88 42.41 22.50 8.83
C VAL A 88 41.48 23.71 8.72
N GLU A 89 41.74 24.78 9.48
CA GLU A 89 40.94 26.01 9.41
C GLU A 89 40.99 26.66 8.02
N LEU A 90 42.14 26.60 7.33
CA LEU A 90 42.28 27.06 5.95
C LEU A 90 41.38 26.27 5.00
N GLY A 91 41.39 24.93 5.09
CA GLY A 91 40.55 24.08 4.25
C GLY A 91 39.06 24.36 4.44
N MET A 92 38.60 24.53 5.69
CA MET A 92 37.22 24.93 5.99
C MET A 92 36.84 26.29 5.37
N ALA A 93 37.73 27.28 5.50
CA ALA A 93 37.51 28.59 4.91
C ALA A 93 37.40 28.52 3.38
N LEU A 94 38.22 27.68 2.74
CA LEU A 94 38.20 27.44 1.29
C LEU A 94 36.95 26.70 0.83
N ASN A 95 36.47 25.69 1.58
CA ASN A 95 35.19 25.03 1.31
C ASN A 95 34.01 26.02 1.38
N THR A 96 34.00 26.90 2.37
CA THR A 96 32.97 27.97 2.48
C THR A 96 32.96 28.90 1.27
N LEU A 97 34.11 29.05 0.59
CA LEU A 97 34.27 29.84 -0.62
C LEU A 97 34.03 29.05 -1.92
N GLY A 98 33.68 27.76 -1.84
CA GLY A 98 33.53 26.87 -3.00
C GLY A 98 34.84 26.51 -3.70
N ARG A 99 35.99 26.60 -3.00
CA ARG A 99 37.34 26.32 -3.51
C ARG A 99 37.81 24.92 -3.10
N GLU A 100 37.02 23.93 -3.43
CA GLU A 100 37.14 22.54 -2.96
C GLU A 100 38.52 21.92 -3.27
N ALA A 101 39.08 22.15 -4.45
CA ALA A 101 40.40 21.61 -4.82
C ALA A 101 41.53 22.14 -3.91
N GLU A 102 41.49 23.43 -3.55
CA GLU A 102 42.49 24.02 -2.65
C GLU A 102 42.27 23.63 -1.18
N ALA A 103 41.02 23.37 -0.81
CA ALA A 103 40.70 22.82 0.50
C ALA A 103 41.24 21.39 0.63
N ALA A 104 41.04 20.54 -0.39
CA ALA A 104 41.59 19.20 -0.45
C ALA A 104 43.12 19.18 -0.34
N GLU A 105 43.83 20.05 -1.09
CA GLU A 105 45.29 20.20 -0.98
C GLU A 105 45.72 20.59 0.45
N SER A 106 44.98 21.50 1.09
CA SER A 106 45.28 21.94 2.46
C SER A 106 45.14 20.80 3.47
N PHE A 107 44.13 19.95 3.27
CA PHE A 107 43.89 18.77 4.08
C PHE A 107 44.92 17.66 3.86
N GLU A 108 45.33 17.40 2.61
CA GLU A 108 46.39 16.44 2.28
C GLU A 108 47.70 16.77 3.01
N VAL A 109 48.07 18.05 3.12
CA VAL A 109 49.26 18.46 3.88
C VAL A 109 49.17 18.06 5.35
N VAL A 110 47.98 18.11 5.96
CA VAL A 110 47.76 17.64 7.34
C VAL A 110 47.94 16.14 7.43
N LEU A 111 47.35 15.40 6.50
CA LEU A 111 47.41 13.94 6.41
C LEU A 111 48.84 13.43 6.25
N GLU A 112 49.64 14.05 5.38
CA GLU A 112 51.00 13.62 5.09
C GLU A 112 52.00 14.00 6.18
N ARG A 113 51.90 15.22 6.72
CA ARG A 113 52.95 15.77 7.60
C ARG A 113 52.66 15.63 9.09
N PHE A 114 51.40 15.43 9.48
CA PHE A 114 50.98 15.42 10.89
C PHE A 114 50.10 14.21 11.24
N PRO A 115 50.58 12.97 11.03
CA PRO A 115 49.80 11.75 11.30
C PRO A 115 49.42 11.59 12.78
N ALA A 116 50.12 12.27 13.71
CA ALA A 116 49.84 12.22 15.15
C ALA A 116 48.77 13.21 15.66
N TYR A 117 48.13 13.96 14.77
CA TYR A 117 47.15 14.99 15.12
C TYR A 117 45.71 14.45 15.08
N THR A 118 45.36 13.61 16.06
CA THR A 118 44.10 12.84 16.10
C THR A 118 42.82 13.70 16.04
N GLU A 119 42.77 14.84 16.74
CA GLU A 119 41.61 15.75 16.72
C GLU A 119 41.41 16.41 15.35
N GLY A 120 42.50 16.72 14.64
CA GLY A 120 42.41 17.22 13.28
C GLY A 120 41.98 16.19 12.27
N GLN A 121 42.37 14.93 12.45
CA GLN A 121 41.91 13.83 11.60
C GLN A 121 40.39 13.65 11.71
N LEU A 122 39.83 13.79 12.92
CA LEU A 122 38.38 13.74 13.13
C LEU A 122 37.68 14.91 12.45
N LYS A 123 38.16 16.13 12.71
CA LYS A 123 37.61 17.34 12.11
C LYS A 123 37.70 17.33 10.59
N LEU A 124 38.77 16.78 10.04
CA LEU A 124 38.93 16.59 8.61
C LEU A 124 37.89 15.63 8.03
N ALA A 125 37.69 14.48 8.69
CA ALA A 125 36.70 13.52 8.24
C ALA A 125 35.26 14.07 8.29
N GLU A 126 34.93 14.88 9.28
CA GLU A 126 33.63 15.57 9.39
C GLU A 126 33.39 16.54 8.22
N GLU A 127 34.43 17.25 7.76
CA GLU A 127 34.32 18.14 6.60
C GLU A 127 34.22 17.38 5.28
N MET A 128 34.92 16.26 5.17
CA MET A 128 34.89 15.39 3.97
C MET A 128 33.55 14.64 3.83
N GLU A 129 32.85 14.34 4.93
CA GLU A 129 31.54 13.67 4.92
C GLU A 129 30.46 14.44 4.14
N ALA A 130 30.59 15.77 4.03
CA ALA A 130 29.63 16.60 3.30
C ALA A 130 29.67 16.40 1.78
N ASP A 131 30.73 15.78 1.25
CA ASP A 131 30.90 15.45 -0.16
C ASP A 131 30.91 13.92 -0.35
N GLU A 132 29.90 13.40 -1.07
CA GLU A 132 29.77 11.97 -1.36
C GLU A 132 31.02 11.38 -2.06
N HIS A 133 31.81 12.20 -2.75
CA HIS A 133 33.03 11.73 -3.44
C HIS A 133 34.24 11.59 -2.51
N LEU A 134 34.17 12.08 -1.27
CA LEU A 134 35.27 12.10 -0.31
C LEU A 134 35.09 11.16 0.88
N VAL A 135 34.02 10.36 0.93
CA VAL A 135 33.72 9.45 2.04
C VAL A 135 34.85 8.47 2.34
N GLU A 136 35.45 7.84 1.33
CA GLU A 136 36.60 6.94 1.52
C GLU A 136 37.84 7.68 2.05
N SER A 137 38.03 8.94 1.64
CA SER A 137 39.11 9.79 2.17
C SER A 137 38.87 10.17 3.64
N ALA A 138 37.61 10.37 4.03
CA ALA A 138 37.20 10.60 5.41
C ALA A 138 37.47 9.36 6.30
N ILE A 139 37.17 8.16 5.78
CA ILE A 139 37.46 6.89 6.45
C ILE A 139 38.97 6.72 6.64
N ASP A 140 39.77 6.96 5.60
CA ASP A 140 41.24 6.87 5.63
C ASP A 140 41.88 7.89 6.59
N ALA A 141 41.38 9.13 6.62
CA ALA A 141 41.76 10.14 7.62
C ALA A 141 41.53 9.61 9.05
N CYS A 142 40.36 9.04 9.31
CA CYS A 142 40.08 8.48 10.63
C CYS A 142 40.97 7.28 10.97
N HIS A 143 41.23 6.37 10.03
CA HIS A 143 42.15 5.24 10.24
C HIS A 143 43.56 5.71 10.59
N ARG A 144 44.09 6.73 9.90
CA ARG A 144 45.38 7.33 10.24
C ARG A 144 45.40 7.89 11.66
N GLY A 145 44.32 8.55 12.08
CA GLY A 145 44.19 9.00 13.47
C GLY A 145 44.21 7.85 14.49
N LEU A 146 43.57 6.71 14.15
CA LEU A 146 43.57 5.51 14.99
C LEU A 146 44.92 4.76 15.00
N LEU A 147 45.77 4.89 13.97
CA LEU A 147 47.13 4.36 14.03
C LEU A 147 47.95 4.98 15.16
N VAL A 148 47.63 6.22 15.55
CA VAL A 148 48.31 6.94 16.63
C VAL A 148 47.59 6.76 17.96
N ASN A 149 46.25 6.85 17.96
CA ASN A 149 45.44 6.58 19.13
C ASN A 149 44.32 5.59 18.81
N GLY A 150 44.64 4.30 18.90
CA GLY A 150 43.72 3.21 18.58
C GLY A 150 42.50 3.08 19.49
N ARG A 151 42.34 3.96 20.48
CA ARG A 151 41.19 3.99 21.40
C ARG A 151 40.46 5.33 21.39
N HIS A 152 40.64 6.16 20.36
CA HIS A 152 40.00 7.48 20.27
C HIS A 152 38.50 7.37 19.98
N PRO A 153 37.60 7.67 20.94
CA PRO A 153 36.16 7.40 20.77
C PRO A 153 35.51 8.17 19.62
N GLY A 154 35.91 9.43 19.40
CA GLY A 154 35.36 10.23 18.30
C GLY A 154 35.68 9.66 16.92
N LEU A 155 36.88 9.10 16.75
CA LEU A 155 37.30 8.51 15.47
C LEU A 155 36.64 7.16 15.23
N LEU A 156 36.56 6.31 16.26
CA LEU A 156 35.86 5.03 16.18
C LEU A 156 34.39 5.23 15.81
N LYS A 157 33.73 6.19 16.47
CA LYS A 157 32.35 6.55 16.17
C LYS A 157 32.20 7.05 14.72
N LYS A 158 33.06 7.98 14.29
CA LYS A 158 32.99 8.56 12.94
C LYS A 158 33.19 7.50 11.85
N ILE A 159 34.17 6.61 12.00
CA ILE A 159 34.35 5.49 11.05
C ILE A 159 33.11 4.61 11.01
N ALA A 160 32.53 4.24 12.16
CA ALA A 160 31.35 3.40 12.20
C ALA A 160 30.16 4.04 11.46
N GLU A 161 29.93 5.35 11.64
CA GLU A 161 28.88 6.10 10.95
C GLU A 161 29.11 6.18 9.43
N LEU A 162 30.35 6.45 8.99
CA LEU A 162 30.70 6.49 7.57
C LEU A 162 30.56 5.11 6.91
N LEU A 163 30.96 4.04 7.59
CA LEU A 163 30.82 2.68 7.07
C LEU A 163 29.34 2.25 6.96
N GLU A 164 28.47 2.69 7.87
CA GLU A 164 27.03 2.48 7.73
C GLU A 164 26.45 3.22 6.52
N HIS A 165 26.90 4.45 6.27
CA HIS A 165 26.51 5.21 5.07
C HIS A 165 26.88 4.45 3.79
N GLU A 166 28.09 3.89 3.74
CA GLU A 166 28.58 3.07 2.62
C GLU A 166 28.05 1.62 2.62
N LEU A 167 27.09 1.29 3.50
CA LEU A 167 26.49 -0.04 3.62
C LEU A 167 27.51 -1.16 3.94
N ARG A 168 28.68 -0.81 4.49
CA ARG A 168 29.76 -1.71 4.95
C ARG A 168 29.48 -2.19 6.38
N TRP A 169 28.37 -2.89 6.54
CA TRP A 169 27.75 -3.20 7.83
C TRP A 169 28.62 -4.03 8.79
N ASP A 170 29.40 -4.98 8.28
CA ASP A 170 30.28 -5.83 9.11
C ASP A 170 31.39 -4.99 9.77
N GLU A 171 32.09 -4.20 8.96
CA GLU A 171 33.14 -3.31 9.43
C GLU A 171 32.57 -2.25 10.38
N ALA A 172 31.40 -1.68 10.07
CA ALA A 172 30.73 -0.75 10.96
C ALA A 172 30.44 -1.37 12.33
N ALA A 173 29.97 -2.63 12.37
CA ALA A 173 29.72 -3.35 13.61
C ALA A 173 30.99 -3.51 14.45
N ASP A 174 32.12 -3.85 13.83
CA ASP A 174 33.42 -3.96 14.51
C ASP A 174 33.85 -2.63 15.16
N PHE A 175 33.69 -1.51 14.45
CA PHE A 175 33.99 -0.19 14.99
C PHE A 175 33.05 0.22 16.12
N TRP A 176 31.76 -0.13 16.04
CA TRP A 176 30.83 0.07 17.16
C TRP A 176 31.16 -0.79 18.38
N VAL A 177 31.56 -2.06 18.17
CA VAL A 177 32.03 -2.94 19.25
C VAL A 177 33.26 -2.34 19.92
N HIS A 178 34.23 -1.88 19.14
CA HIS A 178 35.44 -1.26 19.68
C HIS A 178 35.13 0.05 20.41
N LEU A 179 34.20 0.87 19.91
CA LEU A 179 33.72 2.05 20.61
C LEU A 179 33.09 1.68 21.97
N CYS A 180 32.32 0.58 22.03
CA CYS A 180 31.72 0.09 23.26
C CYS A 180 32.77 -0.25 24.33
N GLU A 181 33.92 -0.83 23.94
CA GLU A 181 35.01 -1.19 24.86
C GLU A 181 35.77 0.00 25.45
N VAL A 182 35.69 1.17 24.81
CA VAL A 182 36.44 2.37 25.21
C VAL A 182 35.56 3.48 25.78
N THR A 183 34.24 3.33 25.74
CA THR A 183 33.27 4.29 26.26
C THR A 183 32.51 3.75 27.47
N LYS A 184 31.78 4.63 28.15
CA LYS A 184 30.85 4.19 29.20
C LYS A 184 29.68 3.43 28.55
N PRO A 185 29.06 2.47 29.26
CA PRO A 185 27.90 1.75 28.75
C PRO A 185 26.85 2.71 28.17
N ASN A 186 26.46 2.45 26.92
CA ASN A 186 25.54 3.29 26.16
C ASN A 186 24.61 2.41 25.32
N ALA A 187 23.32 2.51 25.59
CA ALA A 187 22.30 1.72 24.90
C ALA A 187 22.28 1.95 23.38
N ASN A 188 22.56 3.18 22.91
CA ASN A 188 22.60 3.49 21.49
C ASN A 188 23.72 2.76 20.75
N ILE A 189 24.87 2.51 21.38
CA ILE A 189 25.97 1.77 20.75
C ILE A 189 25.54 0.32 20.51
N HIS A 190 24.95 -0.33 21.52
CA HIS A 190 24.42 -1.69 21.39
C HIS A 190 23.30 -1.78 20.34
N LEU A 191 22.40 -0.79 20.29
CA LEU A 191 21.39 -0.70 19.22
C LEU A 191 22.06 -0.67 17.83
N ARG A 192 23.09 0.15 17.62
CA ARG A 192 23.78 0.24 16.32
C ARG A 192 24.51 -1.04 15.94
N ILE A 193 25.18 -1.70 16.89
CA ILE A 193 25.80 -3.03 16.66
C ILE A 193 24.74 -4.04 16.18
N GLY A 194 23.61 -4.13 16.90
CA GLY A 194 22.54 -5.06 16.55
C GLY A 194 21.95 -4.79 15.16
N LEU A 195 21.69 -3.53 14.81
CA LEU A 195 21.18 -3.15 13.49
C LEU A 195 22.18 -3.46 12.36
N CYS A 196 23.48 -3.22 12.57
CA CYS A 196 24.51 -3.57 11.58
C CYS A 196 24.56 -5.08 11.33
N ARG A 197 24.50 -5.90 12.38
CA ARG A 197 24.51 -7.37 12.27
C ARG A 197 23.31 -7.91 11.48
N LEU A 198 22.12 -7.33 11.68
CA LEU A 198 20.93 -7.67 10.88
C LEU A 198 21.13 -7.35 9.40
N ARG A 199 21.64 -6.15 9.08
CA ARG A 199 21.82 -5.72 7.69
C ARG A 199 22.94 -6.46 6.96
N HIS A 200 23.97 -6.93 7.68
CA HIS A 200 25.08 -7.67 7.09
C HIS A 200 24.67 -9.08 6.66
N ASN A 201 24.23 -9.91 7.62
CA ASN A 201 24.04 -11.36 7.44
C ASN A 201 22.69 -11.88 7.97
N ASP A 202 21.77 -11.00 8.36
CA ASP A 202 20.54 -11.35 9.09
C ASP A 202 20.83 -12.22 10.33
N ASP A 203 21.92 -11.91 11.06
CA ASP A 203 22.25 -12.59 12.31
C ASP A 203 21.30 -12.13 13.43
N GLY A 204 20.08 -12.66 13.40
CA GLY A 204 19.01 -12.30 14.30
C GLY A 204 19.32 -12.56 15.77
N GLN A 205 20.05 -13.63 16.07
CA GLN A 205 20.40 -14.00 17.43
C GLN A 205 21.44 -13.05 18.03
N ALA A 206 22.49 -12.73 17.26
CA ALA A 206 23.48 -11.75 17.71
C ALA A 206 22.88 -10.35 17.84
N ALA A 207 21.94 -9.97 16.96
CA ALA A 207 21.24 -8.69 17.06
C ALA A 207 20.32 -8.62 18.28
N ARG A 208 19.52 -9.67 18.54
CA ARG A 208 18.66 -9.79 19.73
C ARG A 208 19.47 -9.59 21.01
N ALA A 209 20.63 -10.25 21.10
CA ALA A 209 21.51 -10.13 22.27
C ALA A 209 22.01 -8.69 22.49
N GLU A 210 22.32 -7.94 21.43
CA GLU A 210 22.70 -6.53 21.58
C GLU A 210 21.51 -5.64 21.95
N PHE A 211 20.32 -5.89 21.40
CA PHE A 211 19.13 -5.12 21.82
C PHE A 211 18.77 -5.36 23.29
N GLU A 212 18.89 -6.58 23.80
CA GLU A 212 18.68 -6.85 25.22
C GLU A 212 19.75 -6.14 26.09
N LYS A 213 21.03 -6.12 25.69
CA LYS A 213 22.06 -5.32 26.38
C LYS A 213 21.73 -3.82 26.38
N ALA A 214 21.18 -3.30 25.29
CA ALA A 214 20.74 -1.91 25.23
C ALA A 214 19.65 -1.64 26.28
N LEU A 215 18.70 -2.57 26.45
CA LEU A 215 17.62 -2.47 27.43
C LEU A 215 18.05 -2.77 28.87
N GLU A 216 19.15 -3.50 29.08
CA GLU A 216 19.79 -3.63 30.41
C GLU A 216 20.37 -2.28 30.88
N ILE A 217 20.89 -1.48 29.96
CA ILE A 217 21.47 -0.15 30.24
C ILE A 217 20.37 0.90 30.39
N GLU A 218 19.42 0.94 29.46
CA GLU A 218 18.30 1.89 29.45
C GLU A 218 16.97 1.12 29.20
N PRO A 219 16.26 0.69 30.26
CA PRO A 219 15.08 -0.15 30.15
C PRO A 219 13.88 0.47 29.39
N ASP A 220 13.86 1.79 29.23
CA ASP A 220 12.81 2.53 28.53
C ASP A 220 13.29 3.12 27.19
N HIS A 221 14.36 2.55 26.62
CA HIS A 221 14.92 2.95 25.34
C HIS A 221 14.00 2.54 24.17
N GLU A 222 13.31 3.52 23.60
CA GLU A 222 12.25 3.31 22.60
C GLU A 222 12.75 2.54 21.36
N ALA A 223 13.81 3.02 20.72
CA ALA A 223 14.30 2.42 19.47
C ALA A 223 14.84 0.98 19.63
N ALA A 224 15.42 0.65 20.79
CA ALA A 224 15.91 -0.70 21.09
C ALA A 224 14.76 -1.66 21.36
N THR A 225 13.71 -1.18 22.05
CA THR A 225 12.49 -1.96 22.26
C THR A 225 11.79 -2.26 20.94
N PHE A 226 11.73 -1.30 20.01
CA PHE A 226 11.13 -1.53 18.69
C PHE A 226 11.93 -2.51 17.84
N ALA A 227 13.26 -2.35 17.78
CA ALA A 227 14.12 -3.28 17.06
C ALA A 227 14.03 -4.72 17.64
N LEU A 228 13.96 -4.83 18.98
CA LEU A 228 13.74 -6.12 19.64
C LEU A 228 12.34 -6.68 19.34
N ALA A 229 11.30 -5.85 19.32
CA ALA A 229 9.94 -6.26 19.00
C ALA A 229 9.82 -6.84 17.58
N GLU A 230 10.42 -6.19 16.58
CA GLU A 230 10.48 -6.72 15.21
C GLU A 230 11.22 -8.07 15.16
N ARG A 231 12.30 -8.20 15.92
CA ARG A 231 13.08 -9.44 16.00
C ARG A 231 12.28 -10.60 16.61
N LEU A 232 11.60 -10.33 17.72
CA LEU A 232 10.74 -11.30 18.41
C LEU A 232 9.52 -11.69 17.56
N ASP A 233 8.92 -10.75 16.83
CA ASP A 233 7.82 -11.02 15.89
C ASP A 233 8.25 -11.99 14.78
N TYR A 234 9.41 -11.78 14.18
CA TYR A 234 9.94 -12.74 13.19
C TYR A 234 10.15 -14.13 13.82
N GLU A 235 10.57 -14.19 15.09
CA GLU A 235 10.76 -15.45 15.83
C GLU A 235 9.45 -16.08 16.33
N GLY A 236 8.30 -15.42 16.13
CA GLY A 236 6.98 -15.88 16.55
C GLY A 236 6.68 -15.67 18.04
N GLU A 237 7.50 -14.89 18.76
CA GLU A 237 7.34 -14.58 20.19
C GLU A 237 6.39 -13.38 20.43
N PHE A 238 5.18 -13.44 19.87
CA PHE A 238 4.24 -12.31 19.84
C PHE A 238 3.76 -11.83 21.22
N ASP A 239 3.59 -12.74 22.19
CA ASP A 239 3.20 -12.36 23.56
C ASP A 239 4.27 -11.50 24.24
N GLU A 240 5.55 -11.80 23.97
CA GLU A 240 6.66 -11.03 24.52
C GLU A 240 6.77 -9.66 23.85
N VAL A 241 6.50 -9.57 22.53
CA VAL A 241 6.41 -8.29 21.81
C VAL A 241 5.41 -7.36 22.50
N ILE A 242 4.19 -7.85 22.73
CA ILE A 242 3.11 -7.06 23.34
C ILE A 242 3.50 -6.66 24.77
N SER A 243 4.00 -7.61 25.58
CA SER A 243 4.45 -7.36 26.96
C SER A 243 5.54 -6.28 27.05
N ARG A 244 6.51 -6.29 26.14
CA ARG A 244 7.61 -5.30 26.09
C ARG A 244 7.07 -3.91 25.73
N LEU A 245 6.23 -3.82 24.70
CA LEU A 245 5.65 -2.56 24.25
C LEU A 245 4.67 -1.96 25.27
N GLU A 246 3.90 -2.79 26.00
CA GLU A 246 3.06 -2.33 27.11
C GLU A 246 3.88 -1.76 28.28
N ARG A 247 5.00 -2.40 28.63
CA ARG A 247 5.93 -1.88 29.65
C ARG A 247 6.53 -0.55 29.22
N LEU A 248 6.96 -0.44 27.96
CA LEU A 248 7.47 0.80 27.40
C LEU A 248 6.41 1.90 27.41
N ALA A 249 5.15 1.58 27.06
CA ALA A 249 4.05 2.54 27.07
C ALA A 249 3.80 3.13 28.47
N LYS A 250 3.96 2.31 29.52
CA LYS A 250 3.87 2.75 30.92
C LYS A 250 5.06 3.62 31.34
N ALA A 251 6.27 3.30 30.86
CA ALA A 251 7.48 4.05 31.17
C ALA A 251 7.55 5.40 30.42
N ARG A 252 7.00 5.47 29.20
CA ARG A 252 7.02 6.63 28.31
C ARG A 252 5.59 7.09 27.98
N PRO A 253 4.81 7.59 28.97
CA PRO A 253 3.40 7.96 28.76
C PRO A 253 3.22 9.11 27.75
N ASP A 254 4.23 9.96 27.59
CA ASP A 254 4.23 11.11 26.68
C ASP A 254 4.54 10.74 25.22
N SER A 255 5.08 9.54 24.94
CA SER A 255 5.38 9.12 23.57
C SER A 255 4.08 8.79 22.82
N ALA A 256 3.89 9.43 21.67
CA ALA A 256 2.86 9.05 20.71
C ALA A 256 3.25 7.77 19.96
N ARG A 257 4.55 7.51 19.78
CA ARG A 257 5.04 6.42 18.94
C ARG A 257 4.80 5.05 19.54
N VAL A 258 5.05 4.92 20.83
CA VAL A 258 4.92 3.65 21.55
C VAL A 258 3.53 3.02 21.43
N PRO A 259 2.42 3.71 21.76
CA PRO A 259 1.09 3.12 21.60
C PRO A 259 0.75 2.82 20.13
N LEU A 260 1.25 3.57 19.14
CA LEU A 260 1.00 3.29 17.72
C LEU A 260 1.75 2.04 17.23
N THR A 261 2.99 1.85 17.67
CA THR A 261 3.73 0.61 17.42
C THR A 261 3.03 -0.58 18.08
N LEU A 262 2.61 -0.46 19.35
CA LEU A 262 1.85 -1.49 20.06
C LEU A 262 0.55 -1.83 19.32
N ALA A 263 -0.18 -0.83 18.85
CA ALA A 263 -1.43 -1.02 18.11
C ALA A 263 -1.23 -1.79 16.81
N ASN A 264 -0.15 -1.51 16.06
CA ASN A 264 0.16 -2.24 14.83
C ASN A 264 0.41 -3.73 15.09
N PHE A 265 1.14 -4.09 16.16
CA PHE A 265 1.33 -5.50 16.55
C PHE A 265 0.04 -6.13 17.05
N LEU A 266 -0.74 -5.45 17.88
CA LEU A 266 -2.05 -5.94 18.33
C LEU A 266 -2.98 -6.23 17.13
N GLY A 267 -3.01 -5.32 16.15
CA GLY A 267 -3.79 -5.48 14.92
C GLY A 267 -3.32 -6.67 14.07
N LYS A 268 -2.00 -6.85 13.93
CA LYS A 268 -1.40 -7.99 13.20
C LYS A 268 -1.82 -9.35 13.80
N TYR A 269 -2.00 -9.42 15.11
CA TYR A 269 -2.36 -10.65 15.82
C TYR A 269 -3.83 -10.70 16.25
N ASP A 270 -4.71 -10.03 15.51
CA ASP A 270 -6.17 -10.09 15.66
C ASP A 270 -6.71 -9.63 17.05
N ARG A 271 -5.91 -8.86 17.81
CA ARG A 271 -6.36 -8.18 19.04
C ARG A 271 -6.91 -6.80 18.72
N ILE A 272 -7.89 -6.76 17.80
CA ILE A 272 -8.37 -5.54 17.13
C ILE A 272 -8.93 -4.50 18.10
N ASP A 273 -9.73 -4.90 19.10
CA ASP A 273 -10.29 -3.98 20.09
C ASP A 273 -9.21 -3.22 20.88
N GLU A 274 -8.14 -3.93 21.25
CA GLU A 274 -6.99 -3.35 21.97
C GLU A 274 -6.16 -2.47 21.04
N ALA A 275 -5.98 -2.89 19.78
CA ALA A 275 -5.32 -2.09 18.76
C ALA A 275 -6.02 -0.74 18.56
N ILE A 276 -7.35 -0.73 18.45
CA ILE A 276 -8.17 0.50 18.33
C ILE A 276 -7.94 1.44 19.50
N LEU A 277 -7.87 0.93 20.73
CA LEU A 277 -7.59 1.75 21.91
C LEU A 277 -6.21 2.41 21.81
N GLN A 278 -5.19 1.65 21.40
CA GLN A 278 -3.82 2.13 21.32
C GLN A 278 -3.60 3.09 20.12
N TRP A 279 -4.21 2.83 18.97
CA TRP A 279 -4.22 3.77 17.84
C TRP A 279 -4.82 5.12 18.27
N ARG A 280 -5.99 5.10 18.91
CA ARG A 280 -6.63 6.34 19.43
C ARG A 280 -5.75 7.07 20.43
N ASN A 281 -5.08 6.35 21.33
CA ASN A 281 -4.20 6.94 22.33
C ASN A 281 -3.01 7.67 21.68
N GLY A 282 -2.32 7.04 20.74
CA GLY A 282 -1.20 7.66 20.05
C GLY A 282 -1.61 8.83 19.16
N LEU A 283 -2.68 8.67 18.38
CA LEU A 283 -3.19 9.70 17.47
C LEU A 283 -3.77 10.92 18.19
N ALA A 284 -4.26 10.76 19.43
CA ALA A 284 -4.66 11.88 20.27
C ALA A 284 -3.48 12.77 20.67
N LYS A 285 -2.25 12.23 20.73
CA LYS A 285 -1.02 12.98 21.00
C LYS A 285 -0.41 13.55 19.72
N GLU A 286 -0.40 12.75 18.65
CA GLU A 286 0.19 13.13 17.38
C GLU A 286 -0.72 12.73 16.21
N PRO A 287 -1.61 13.62 15.73
CA PRO A 287 -2.62 13.30 14.73
C PRO A 287 -2.08 13.29 13.29
N LYS A 288 -0.77 13.52 13.08
CA LYS A 288 -0.19 13.73 11.74
C LYS A 288 0.24 12.44 11.03
N TRP A 289 0.13 11.28 11.68
CA TRP A 289 0.56 10.00 11.11
C TRP A 289 -0.62 9.34 10.39
N ASP A 290 -0.69 9.58 9.09
CA ASP A 290 -1.77 9.09 8.23
C ASP A 290 -1.85 7.56 8.19
N ASP A 291 -0.71 6.86 8.17
CA ASP A 291 -0.67 5.39 8.24
C ASP A 291 -1.37 4.83 9.49
N SER A 292 -1.24 5.52 10.63
CA SER A 292 -1.90 5.11 11.88
C SER A 292 -3.40 5.36 11.86
N TRP A 293 -3.84 6.47 11.26
CA TRP A 293 -5.28 6.71 11.02
C TRP A 293 -5.88 5.67 10.07
N ARG A 294 -5.13 5.27 9.03
CA ARG A 294 -5.52 4.23 8.09
C ARG A 294 -5.65 2.87 8.78
N ASN A 295 -4.67 2.49 9.60
CA ASN A 295 -4.74 1.24 10.37
C ASN A 295 -5.90 1.23 11.37
N LEU A 296 -6.20 2.38 12.01
CA LEU A 296 -7.39 2.54 12.83
C LEU A 296 -8.68 2.33 12.04
N GLY A 297 -8.78 2.91 10.83
CA GLY A 297 -9.89 2.70 9.92
C GLY A 297 -10.09 1.22 9.59
N PHE A 298 -9.01 0.54 9.25
CA PHE A 298 -9.02 -0.90 8.94
C PHE A 298 -9.52 -1.73 10.13
N GLY A 299 -9.00 -1.49 11.34
CA GLY A 299 -9.48 -2.18 12.54
C GLY A 299 -10.96 -1.93 12.84
N LEU A 300 -11.47 -0.72 12.57
CA LEU A 300 -12.88 -0.40 12.74
C LEU A 300 -13.78 -1.10 11.72
N GLU A 301 -13.34 -1.24 10.47
CA GLU A 301 -14.04 -2.06 9.46
C GLU A 301 -14.11 -3.53 9.86
N HIS A 302 -13.06 -4.09 10.45
CA HIS A 302 -13.04 -5.48 10.93
C HIS A 302 -14.10 -5.75 12.00
N LEU A 303 -14.47 -4.72 12.77
CA LEU A 303 -15.53 -4.78 13.78
C LEU A 303 -16.89 -4.27 13.27
N ASP A 304 -17.06 -4.08 11.97
CA ASP A 304 -18.28 -3.55 11.32
C ASP A 304 -18.69 -2.15 11.83
N ARG A 305 -17.74 -1.37 12.34
CA ARG A 305 -17.93 0.01 12.84
C ARG A 305 -17.69 1.03 11.72
N ILE A 306 -18.44 0.88 10.63
CA ILE A 306 -18.22 1.56 9.35
C ILE A 306 -18.19 3.09 9.46
N ASP A 307 -19.11 3.71 10.20
CA ASP A 307 -19.14 5.17 10.36
C ASP A 307 -17.87 5.72 11.04
N GLU A 308 -17.35 5.00 12.04
CA GLU A 308 -16.10 5.38 12.71
C GLU A 308 -14.88 5.15 11.81
N ALA A 309 -14.91 4.09 10.98
CA ALA A 309 -13.85 3.85 10.00
C ALA A 309 -13.78 4.96 8.96
N VAL A 310 -14.93 5.42 8.46
CA VAL A 310 -15.03 6.59 7.56
C VAL A 310 -14.38 7.82 8.17
N ASP A 311 -14.62 8.08 9.46
CA ASP A 311 -14.01 9.21 10.16
C ASP A 311 -12.47 9.06 10.28
N ALA A 312 -11.99 7.87 10.60
CA ALA A 312 -10.56 7.57 10.70
C ALA A 312 -9.85 7.74 9.33
N TYR A 313 -10.39 7.18 8.25
CA TYR A 313 -9.81 7.36 6.91
C TYR A 313 -9.88 8.81 6.43
N ARG A 314 -10.90 9.57 6.83
CA ARG A 314 -10.94 11.01 6.57
C ARG A 314 -9.80 11.74 7.26
N GLN A 315 -9.46 11.37 8.50
CA GLN A 315 -8.28 11.92 9.18
C GLN A 315 -6.98 11.52 8.46
N ALA A 316 -6.84 10.28 7.98
CA ALA A 316 -5.68 9.84 7.19
C ALA A 316 -5.51 10.72 5.93
N ALA A 317 -6.59 10.92 5.17
CA ALA A 317 -6.59 11.76 3.98
C ALA A 317 -6.30 13.25 4.28
N GLN A 318 -6.67 13.74 5.46
CA GLN A 318 -6.33 15.10 5.91
C GLN A 318 -4.87 15.24 6.33
N ALA A 319 -4.32 14.22 7.00
CA ALA A 319 -2.93 14.20 7.46
C ALA A 319 -1.93 14.12 6.29
N ALA A 320 -2.28 13.38 5.23
CA ALA A 320 -1.49 13.32 4.00
C ALA A 320 -2.37 13.47 2.74
N PRO A 321 -2.73 14.70 2.33
CA PRO A 321 -3.63 14.94 1.20
C PRO A 321 -3.11 14.46 -0.16
N ALA A 322 -1.80 14.29 -0.31
CA ALA A 322 -1.16 13.79 -1.53
C ALA A 322 -1.02 12.26 -1.57
N ASN A 323 -1.40 11.55 -0.50
CA ASN A 323 -1.34 10.09 -0.45
C ASN A 323 -2.62 9.51 -1.08
N SER A 324 -2.48 8.91 -2.27
CA SER A 324 -3.59 8.33 -3.02
C SER A 324 -4.32 7.23 -2.23
N GLU A 325 -3.58 6.39 -1.50
CA GLU A 325 -4.15 5.26 -0.77
C GLU A 325 -5.12 5.72 0.33
N ASN A 326 -4.84 6.81 1.03
CA ASN A 326 -5.72 7.32 2.07
C ASN A 326 -7.09 7.72 1.51
N HIS A 327 -7.12 8.36 0.34
CA HIS A 327 -8.38 8.71 -0.34
C HIS A 327 -9.08 7.47 -0.88
N ARG A 328 -8.33 6.47 -1.34
CA ARG A 328 -8.89 5.20 -1.81
C ARG A 328 -9.61 4.44 -0.69
N TYR A 329 -8.98 4.28 0.47
CA TYR A 329 -9.61 3.65 1.63
C TYR A 329 -10.82 4.44 2.13
N LEU A 330 -10.75 5.77 2.14
CA LEU A 330 -11.90 6.62 2.43
C LEU A 330 -13.05 6.37 1.44
N GLY A 331 -12.75 6.24 0.14
CA GLY A 331 -13.73 5.91 -0.89
C GLY A 331 -14.42 4.56 -0.65
N SER A 332 -13.65 3.53 -0.29
CA SER A 332 -14.16 2.20 0.04
C SER A 332 -15.09 2.24 1.26
N ALA A 333 -14.65 2.84 2.37
CA ALA A 333 -15.46 2.95 3.58
C ALA A 333 -16.74 3.75 3.36
N LEU A 334 -16.69 4.82 2.55
CA LEU A 334 -17.87 5.60 2.17
C LEU A 334 -18.84 4.80 1.29
N GLN A 335 -18.33 3.93 0.42
CA GLN A 335 -19.15 3.01 -0.37
C GLN A 335 -19.88 2.02 0.55
N ASP A 336 -19.17 1.42 1.52
CA ASP A 336 -19.77 0.51 2.50
C ASP A 336 -20.80 1.21 3.40
N ALA A 337 -20.56 2.49 3.73
CA ALA A 337 -21.53 3.35 4.43
C ALA A 337 -22.73 3.79 3.57
N GLY A 338 -22.78 3.40 2.28
CA GLY A 338 -23.82 3.82 1.33
C GLY A 338 -23.75 5.31 0.93
N GLN A 339 -22.68 6.02 1.27
CA GLN A 339 -22.46 7.44 0.98
C GLN A 339 -21.82 7.62 -0.41
N LEU A 340 -22.51 7.15 -1.45
CA LEU A 340 -21.95 6.94 -2.79
C LEU A 340 -21.41 8.21 -3.47
N ASP A 341 -22.07 9.36 -3.32
CA ASP A 341 -21.58 10.62 -3.90
C ASP A 341 -20.23 11.03 -3.30
N LYS A 342 -20.05 10.81 -1.99
CA LYS A 342 -18.78 11.09 -1.31
C LYS A 342 -17.72 10.05 -1.66
N ALA A 343 -18.11 8.79 -1.84
CA ALA A 343 -17.20 7.73 -2.29
C ALA A 343 -16.60 8.07 -3.67
N LEU A 344 -17.42 8.56 -4.62
CA LEU A 344 -16.95 9.00 -5.93
C LEU A 344 -15.95 10.18 -5.85
N ASP A 345 -16.21 11.16 -4.98
CA ASP A 345 -15.26 12.26 -4.76
C ASP A 345 -13.94 11.74 -4.20
N ALA A 346 -13.98 10.88 -3.17
CA ALA A 346 -12.80 10.29 -2.56
C ALA A 346 -11.97 9.46 -3.58
N PHE A 347 -12.60 8.58 -4.36
CA PHE A 347 -11.89 7.87 -5.43
C PHE A 347 -11.36 8.84 -6.51
N GLY A 348 -12.08 9.92 -6.80
CA GLY A 348 -11.61 10.99 -7.67
C GLY A 348 -10.35 11.69 -7.14
N GLN A 349 -10.27 11.95 -5.83
CA GLN A 349 -9.07 12.51 -5.19
C GLN A 349 -7.91 11.50 -5.20
N ALA A 350 -8.18 10.22 -4.97
CA ALA A 350 -7.17 9.16 -5.05
C ALA A 350 -6.52 9.11 -6.44
N ILE A 351 -7.35 9.09 -7.50
CA ILE A 351 -6.89 9.08 -8.90
C ILE A 351 -6.20 10.39 -9.28
N LYS A 352 -6.59 11.51 -8.69
CA LYS A 352 -5.91 12.79 -8.90
C LYS A 352 -4.51 12.80 -8.26
N ALA A 353 -4.36 12.20 -7.09
CA ALA A 353 -3.09 12.11 -6.36
C ALA A 353 -2.14 11.11 -7.03
N ASP A 354 -2.66 9.97 -7.49
CA ASP A 354 -1.94 8.99 -8.29
C ASP A 354 -2.86 8.49 -9.43
N PRO A 355 -2.67 8.98 -10.67
CA PRO A 355 -3.43 8.53 -11.82
C PRO A 355 -3.28 7.05 -12.15
N GLU A 356 -2.25 6.38 -11.62
CA GLU A 356 -1.97 4.97 -11.87
C GLU A 356 -2.55 4.03 -10.82
N ASN A 357 -3.27 4.56 -9.80
CA ASN A 357 -3.89 3.76 -8.75
C ASN A 357 -5.07 2.93 -9.27
N ALA A 358 -4.77 1.70 -9.70
CA ALA A 358 -5.76 0.78 -10.27
C ALA A 358 -6.88 0.39 -9.31
N GLU A 359 -6.60 0.29 -8.00
CA GLU A 359 -7.62 -0.02 -6.99
C GLU A 359 -8.61 1.14 -6.79
N ALA A 360 -8.16 2.40 -6.93
CA ALA A 360 -9.04 3.56 -6.89
C ALA A 360 -9.96 3.65 -8.12
N HIS A 361 -9.42 3.35 -9.32
CA HIS A 361 -10.25 3.21 -10.53
C HIS A 361 -11.27 2.09 -10.37
N TRP A 362 -10.84 0.93 -9.89
CA TRP A 362 -11.72 -0.21 -9.63
C TRP A 362 -12.85 0.12 -8.64
N GLY A 363 -12.53 0.79 -7.53
CA GLY A 363 -13.55 1.28 -6.58
C GLY A 363 -14.54 2.27 -7.22
N ARG A 364 -14.03 3.21 -8.03
CA ARG A 364 -14.87 4.19 -8.75
C ARG A 364 -15.80 3.53 -9.78
N PHE A 365 -15.35 2.45 -10.43
CA PHE A 365 -16.20 1.65 -11.32
C PHE A 365 -17.45 1.15 -10.59
N TRP A 366 -17.30 0.48 -9.45
CA TRP A 366 -18.43 -0.12 -8.75
C TRP A 366 -19.48 0.93 -8.37
N VAL A 367 -19.05 2.08 -7.85
CA VAL A 367 -19.96 3.15 -7.46
C VAL A 367 -20.61 3.82 -8.67
N SER A 368 -19.85 4.07 -9.74
CA SER A 368 -20.37 4.69 -10.97
C SER A 368 -21.38 3.78 -11.68
N ALA A 369 -21.06 2.49 -11.79
CA ALA A 369 -21.92 1.48 -12.39
C ALA A 369 -23.22 1.30 -11.58
N LEU A 370 -23.14 1.28 -10.24
CA LEU A 370 -24.30 1.16 -9.37
C LEU A 370 -25.28 2.35 -9.53
N ARG A 371 -24.76 3.53 -9.88
CA ARG A 371 -25.56 4.72 -10.22
C ARG A 371 -26.06 4.75 -11.67
N GLY A 372 -25.57 3.85 -12.52
CA GLY A 372 -25.88 3.81 -13.95
C GLY A 372 -25.06 4.77 -14.82
N ASP A 373 -23.97 5.35 -14.31
CA ASP A 373 -23.00 6.13 -15.12
C ASP A 373 -22.06 5.18 -15.88
N PHE A 374 -22.66 4.36 -16.75
CA PHE A 374 -21.98 3.29 -17.47
C PHE A 374 -20.82 3.76 -18.35
N PRO A 375 -20.89 4.87 -19.11
CA PRO A 375 -19.76 5.30 -19.92
C PRO A 375 -18.48 5.50 -19.12
N LYS A 376 -18.54 6.17 -17.96
CA LYS A 376 -17.37 6.35 -17.10
C LYS A 376 -16.98 5.07 -16.39
N ALA A 377 -17.97 4.31 -15.91
CA ALA A 377 -17.72 3.05 -15.23
C ALA A 377 -16.92 2.09 -16.13
N TRP A 378 -17.28 1.96 -17.41
CA TRP A 378 -16.57 1.05 -18.32
C TRP A 378 -15.12 1.44 -18.57
N GLU A 379 -14.79 2.74 -18.62
CA GLU A 379 -13.41 3.19 -18.68
C GLU A 379 -12.63 2.78 -17.43
N ASP A 380 -13.23 2.94 -16.25
CA ASP A 380 -12.62 2.52 -14.98
C ASP A 380 -12.49 0.99 -14.85
N TYR A 381 -13.42 0.23 -15.45
CA TYR A 381 -13.41 -1.23 -15.40
C TYR A 381 -12.18 -1.84 -16.10
N GLU A 382 -11.59 -1.17 -17.09
CA GLU A 382 -10.36 -1.64 -17.74
C GLU A 382 -9.14 -1.61 -16.81
N TRP A 383 -9.18 -0.88 -15.69
CA TRP A 383 -8.07 -0.88 -14.75
C TRP A 383 -7.87 -2.22 -14.05
N ARG A 384 -8.86 -3.14 -14.11
CA ARG A 384 -8.71 -4.54 -13.69
C ARG A 384 -7.53 -5.24 -14.34
N TRP A 385 -7.11 -4.81 -15.53
CA TRP A 385 -5.94 -5.36 -16.22
C TRP A 385 -4.61 -5.12 -15.49
N LYS A 386 -4.57 -4.20 -14.53
CA LYS A 386 -3.45 -3.98 -13.60
C LYS A 386 -3.61 -4.76 -12.28
N LEU A 387 -4.78 -5.35 -12.05
CA LEU A 387 -5.15 -6.13 -10.86
C LEU A 387 -5.17 -7.64 -11.16
N ARG A 388 -4.36 -8.12 -12.13
CA ARG A 388 -4.47 -9.45 -12.76
C ARG A 388 -4.48 -10.62 -11.78
N GLU A 389 -3.74 -10.54 -10.68
CA GLU A 389 -3.73 -11.55 -9.61
C GLU A 389 -5.13 -11.79 -9.00
N ARG A 390 -6.05 -10.83 -9.16
CA ARG A 390 -7.41 -10.86 -8.60
C ARG A 390 -8.49 -11.11 -9.65
N THR A 391 -8.26 -10.85 -10.95
CA THR A 391 -9.37 -10.69 -11.92
C THR A 391 -9.28 -11.50 -13.23
N THR A 392 -8.16 -12.09 -13.63
CA THR A 392 -8.10 -12.83 -14.92
C THR A 392 -6.97 -13.87 -14.99
N PRO A 393 -7.23 -15.12 -15.43
CA PRO A 393 -6.16 -16.08 -15.75
C PRO A 393 -5.26 -15.63 -16.91
N GLU A 394 -3.97 -15.98 -16.88
CA GLU A 394 -3.02 -15.73 -17.96
C GLU A 394 -3.36 -16.50 -19.25
N LEU A 395 -3.17 -15.87 -20.41
CA LEU A 395 -3.16 -16.50 -21.73
C LEU A 395 -1.93 -16.06 -22.52
N ASP A 396 -1.50 -16.90 -23.46
CA ASP A 396 -0.45 -16.62 -24.42
C ASP A 396 -0.96 -15.57 -25.45
N ASP A 397 -0.63 -14.30 -25.20
CA ASP A 397 -1.12 -13.09 -25.89
C ASP A 397 -0.46 -12.87 -27.27
N SER A 398 -0.32 -13.92 -28.09
CA SER A 398 0.29 -13.78 -29.43
C SER A 398 -0.58 -13.04 -30.46
N ALA A 399 -1.87 -12.85 -30.19
CA ALA A 399 -2.82 -12.15 -31.05
C ALA A 399 -3.29 -10.83 -30.40
N PRO A 400 -3.66 -9.79 -31.19
CA PRO A 400 -4.00 -8.48 -30.66
C PRO A 400 -5.38 -8.43 -29.97
N LEU A 401 -5.46 -7.66 -28.89
CA LEU A 401 -6.74 -7.23 -28.30
C LEU A 401 -7.51 -6.38 -29.31
N TRP A 402 -8.80 -6.67 -29.45
CA TRP A 402 -9.69 -5.86 -30.27
C TRP A 402 -10.27 -4.71 -29.47
N GLU A 403 -10.07 -3.49 -29.97
CA GLU A 403 -10.48 -2.22 -29.36
C GLU A 403 -11.54 -1.48 -30.21
N GLY A 404 -12.22 -2.22 -31.09
CA GLY A 404 -13.16 -1.69 -32.07
C GLY A 404 -12.65 -1.77 -33.51
N GLY A 405 -13.54 -1.48 -34.47
CA GLY A 405 -13.24 -1.52 -35.91
C GLY A 405 -13.91 -2.67 -36.66
N ASP A 406 -13.54 -2.85 -37.93
CA ASP A 406 -14.13 -3.85 -38.82
C ASP A 406 -13.74 -5.28 -38.42
N LEU A 407 -14.74 -6.16 -38.34
CA LEU A 407 -14.57 -7.58 -38.01
C LEU A 407 -14.85 -8.50 -39.20
N SER A 408 -15.11 -7.95 -40.39
CA SER A 408 -15.46 -8.69 -41.61
C SER A 408 -14.44 -9.79 -41.93
N GLY A 409 -14.89 -11.05 -41.85
CA GLY A 409 -14.07 -12.22 -42.16
C GLY A 409 -13.04 -12.58 -41.10
N GLN A 410 -13.03 -11.90 -39.95
CA GLN A 410 -12.15 -12.24 -38.84
C GLN A 410 -12.69 -13.41 -38.02
N THR A 411 -11.81 -14.31 -37.61
CA THR A 411 -12.10 -15.24 -36.50
C THR A 411 -11.80 -14.52 -35.20
N PHE A 412 -12.82 -14.29 -34.39
CA PHE A 412 -12.74 -13.52 -33.15
C PHE A 412 -12.87 -14.43 -31.93
N PHE A 413 -11.94 -14.35 -30.98
CA PHE A 413 -12.01 -15.11 -29.75
C PHE A 413 -12.53 -14.26 -28.58
N LEU A 414 -13.68 -14.67 -28.03
CA LEU A 414 -14.34 -14.01 -26.92
C LEU A 414 -14.16 -14.86 -25.66
N ARG A 415 -13.53 -14.29 -24.62
CA ARG A 415 -13.21 -15.05 -23.40
C ARG A 415 -14.11 -14.71 -22.21
N ALA A 416 -14.55 -15.74 -21.51
CA ALA A 416 -15.06 -15.61 -20.15
C ALA A 416 -13.91 -15.34 -19.17
N GLU A 417 -14.08 -14.34 -18.29
CA GLU A 417 -13.06 -13.92 -17.33
C GLU A 417 -13.53 -13.98 -15.86
N GLN A 418 -14.82 -14.21 -15.61
CA GLN A 418 -15.44 -14.13 -14.28
C GLN A 418 -16.42 -15.31 -14.03
N GLY A 419 -17.48 -15.10 -13.25
CA GLY A 419 -18.42 -16.14 -12.88
C GLY A 419 -19.33 -16.63 -14.03
N TYR A 420 -20.21 -17.59 -13.72
CA TYR A 420 -21.17 -18.10 -14.69
C TYR A 420 -22.20 -17.03 -15.09
N GLY A 421 -22.76 -16.29 -14.12
CA GLY A 421 -23.76 -15.25 -14.37
C GLY A 421 -23.23 -14.13 -15.27
N ASP A 422 -21.97 -13.76 -15.04
CA ASP A 422 -21.19 -12.82 -15.82
C ASP A 422 -21.09 -13.19 -17.29
N THR A 423 -20.74 -14.46 -17.56
CA THR A 423 -20.67 -15.00 -18.91
C THR A 423 -22.06 -15.02 -19.57
N ILE A 424 -23.08 -15.45 -18.82
CA ILE A 424 -24.47 -15.52 -19.32
C ILE A 424 -25.02 -14.12 -19.63
N GLN A 425 -24.68 -13.11 -18.83
CA GLN A 425 -25.13 -11.75 -19.08
C GLN A 425 -24.48 -11.18 -20.34
N THR A 426 -23.16 -11.35 -20.48
CA THR A 426 -22.37 -10.67 -21.51
C THR A 426 -22.36 -11.38 -22.86
N ILE A 427 -22.70 -12.68 -22.92
CA ILE A 427 -22.76 -13.39 -24.21
C ILE A 427 -23.75 -12.76 -25.22
N ARG A 428 -24.68 -11.92 -24.75
CA ARG A 428 -25.58 -11.10 -25.58
C ARG A 428 -24.89 -10.19 -26.60
N TYR A 429 -23.58 -9.95 -26.47
CA TYR A 429 -22.81 -9.21 -27.45
C TYR A 429 -22.28 -10.07 -28.60
N ALA A 430 -22.27 -11.41 -28.49
CA ALA A 430 -21.83 -12.29 -29.57
C ALA A 430 -22.63 -12.12 -30.89
N PRO A 431 -23.97 -11.95 -30.87
CA PRO A 431 -24.74 -11.63 -32.08
C PRO A 431 -24.27 -10.33 -32.76
N ILE A 432 -23.97 -9.29 -31.97
CA ILE A 432 -23.54 -7.99 -32.48
C ILE A 432 -22.17 -8.15 -33.18
N LEU A 433 -21.24 -8.89 -32.57
CA LEU A 433 -19.94 -9.18 -33.20
C LEU A 433 -20.10 -9.98 -34.50
N ALA A 434 -21.02 -10.95 -34.53
CA ALA A 434 -21.32 -11.72 -35.74
C ALA A 434 -21.94 -10.86 -36.85
N GLU A 435 -22.84 -9.93 -36.50
CA GLU A 435 -23.42 -8.94 -37.42
C GLU A 435 -22.36 -7.98 -37.97
N MET A 436 -21.30 -7.70 -37.20
CA MET A 436 -20.11 -6.97 -37.65
C MET A 436 -19.17 -7.82 -38.54
N GLY A 437 -19.53 -9.07 -38.82
CA GLY A 437 -18.82 -9.96 -39.75
C GLY A 437 -17.81 -10.91 -39.11
N ALA A 438 -17.75 -10.99 -37.78
CA ALA A 438 -16.89 -11.94 -37.09
C ALA A 438 -17.41 -13.38 -37.13
N THR A 439 -16.51 -14.34 -37.24
CA THR A 439 -16.73 -15.72 -36.79
C THR A 439 -16.36 -15.80 -35.31
N VAL A 440 -17.36 -15.72 -34.43
CA VAL A 440 -17.14 -15.60 -32.97
C VAL A 440 -16.95 -16.97 -32.34
N LYS A 441 -15.77 -17.19 -31.75
CA LYS A 441 -15.46 -18.36 -30.93
C LYS A 441 -15.46 -17.96 -29.47
N VAL A 442 -16.06 -18.75 -28.59
CA VAL A 442 -16.23 -18.41 -27.18
C VAL A 442 -15.47 -19.38 -26.29
N GLY A 443 -14.54 -18.86 -25.49
CA GLY A 443 -13.90 -19.61 -24.42
C GLY A 443 -14.70 -19.52 -23.12
N CYS A 444 -15.21 -20.64 -22.61
CA CYS A 444 -16.00 -20.64 -21.37
C CYS A 444 -15.73 -21.88 -20.48
N PRO A 445 -16.12 -21.83 -19.19
CA PRO A 445 -16.13 -23.01 -18.34
C PRO A 445 -16.98 -24.17 -18.91
N PRO A 446 -16.61 -25.44 -18.64
CA PRO A 446 -17.35 -26.61 -19.14
C PRO A 446 -18.85 -26.60 -18.82
N ALA A 447 -19.24 -26.13 -17.63
CA ALA A 447 -20.63 -26.09 -17.18
C ALA A 447 -21.54 -25.17 -18.04
N LEU A 448 -20.95 -24.24 -18.82
CA LEU A 448 -21.69 -23.37 -19.74
C LEU A 448 -21.66 -23.87 -21.18
N ALA A 449 -20.79 -24.82 -21.52
CA ALA A 449 -20.41 -25.08 -22.89
C ALA A 449 -21.61 -25.44 -23.78
N ARG A 450 -22.42 -26.40 -23.32
CA ARG A 450 -23.60 -26.87 -24.04
C ARG A 450 -24.68 -25.80 -24.17
N LEU A 451 -24.81 -24.91 -23.19
CA LEU A 451 -25.75 -23.79 -23.27
C LEU A 451 -25.31 -22.76 -24.32
N LEU A 452 -24.00 -22.50 -24.43
CA LEU A 452 -23.47 -21.50 -25.34
C LEU A 452 -23.28 -22.01 -26.77
N THR A 453 -23.30 -23.33 -27.01
CA THR A 453 -23.19 -23.92 -28.36
C THR A 453 -24.27 -23.40 -29.31
N ASP A 454 -25.50 -23.27 -28.80
CA ASP A 454 -26.65 -22.81 -29.57
C ASP A 454 -26.93 -21.31 -29.37
N ALA A 455 -26.03 -20.57 -28.68
CA ALA A 455 -26.23 -19.15 -28.43
C ALA A 455 -26.12 -18.36 -29.76
N PRO A 456 -27.04 -17.42 -30.03
CA PRO A 456 -26.99 -16.61 -31.24
C PRO A 456 -25.63 -15.89 -31.40
N GLY A 457 -25.10 -15.91 -32.62
CA GLY A 457 -23.80 -15.32 -32.96
C GLY A 457 -22.58 -16.16 -32.58
N VAL A 458 -22.73 -17.25 -31.81
CA VAL A 458 -21.62 -18.14 -31.45
C VAL A 458 -21.39 -19.18 -32.54
N SER A 459 -20.17 -19.26 -33.06
CA SER A 459 -19.79 -20.24 -34.09
C SER A 459 -19.16 -21.50 -33.51
N GLU A 460 -18.42 -21.37 -32.42
CA GLU A 460 -17.72 -22.47 -31.76
C GLU A 460 -17.56 -22.16 -30.27
N VAL A 461 -17.75 -23.16 -29.41
CA VAL A 461 -17.49 -23.07 -27.97
C VAL A 461 -16.27 -23.90 -27.63
N ILE A 462 -15.39 -23.32 -26.82
CA ILE A 462 -14.10 -23.87 -26.47
C ILE A 462 -14.01 -23.96 -24.95
N THR A 463 -13.68 -25.16 -24.46
CA THR A 463 -13.49 -25.44 -23.04
C THR A 463 -12.05 -25.88 -22.79
N GLY A 464 -11.50 -25.56 -21.61
CA GLY A 464 -10.13 -25.91 -21.26
C GLY A 464 -9.09 -24.93 -21.78
N ASN A 465 -7.86 -25.40 -22.02
CA ASN A 465 -6.71 -24.53 -22.26
C ASN A 465 -6.73 -23.96 -23.70
N ALA A 466 -6.96 -22.64 -23.82
CA ALA A 466 -7.15 -21.95 -25.09
C ALA A 466 -5.88 -21.81 -25.96
N GLY A 467 -4.72 -22.32 -25.52
CA GLY A 467 -3.45 -22.32 -26.27
C GLY A 467 -3.43 -23.10 -27.59
N ARG A 468 -4.60 -23.47 -28.14
CA ARG A 468 -4.79 -24.14 -29.43
C ARG A 468 -5.83 -23.48 -30.33
N VAL A 469 -6.41 -22.36 -29.91
CA VAL A 469 -7.43 -21.67 -30.72
C VAL A 469 -6.74 -20.79 -31.75
N ILE A 470 -7.07 -20.99 -33.03
CA ILE A 470 -6.64 -20.10 -34.10
C ILE A 470 -7.67 -18.97 -34.21
N PHE A 471 -7.24 -17.73 -33.99
CA PHE A 471 -8.04 -16.51 -34.10
C PHE A 471 -7.18 -15.34 -34.59
N ASN A 472 -7.83 -14.30 -35.13
CA ASN A 472 -7.19 -13.10 -35.65
C ASN A 472 -7.09 -11.99 -34.60
N SER A 473 -8.09 -11.90 -33.73
CA SER A 473 -8.20 -10.92 -32.66
C SER A 473 -9.03 -11.50 -31.52
N HIS A 474 -8.89 -10.93 -30.32
CA HIS A 474 -9.62 -11.41 -29.14
C HIS A 474 -10.01 -10.29 -28.20
N GLN A 475 -10.99 -10.55 -27.34
CA GLN A 475 -11.33 -9.66 -26.23
C GLN A 475 -12.02 -10.41 -25.09
N ALA A 476 -11.95 -9.83 -23.90
CA ALA A 476 -12.71 -10.25 -22.74
C ALA A 476 -14.17 -9.79 -22.81
N LEU A 477 -15.08 -10.64 -22.30
CA LEU A 477 -16.52 -10.38 -22.35
C LEU A 477 -16.92 -9.01 -21.77
N PHE A 478 -16.35 -8.56 -20.65
CA PHE A 478 -16.71 -7.27 -20.05
C PHE A 478 -15.94 -6.06 -20.58
N SER A 479 -15.00 -6.24 -21.51
CA SER A 479 -14.48 -5.10 -22.28
C SER A 479 -15.44 -4.68 -23.40
N LEU A 480 -16.34 -5.58 -23.84
CA LEU A 480 -17.30 -5.28 -24.93
C LEU A 480 -18.26 -4.13 -24.60
N PRO A 481 -18.85 -4.01 -23.40
CA PRO A 481 -19.67 -2.85 -23.04
C PRO A 481 -18.97 -1.50 -23.27
N ARG A 482 -17.67 -1.39 -22.96
CA ARG A 482 -16.88 -0.19 -23.23
C ARG A 482 -16.75 0.05 -24.73
N ILE A 483 -16.22 -0.93 -25.45
CA ILE A 483 -15.86 -0.82 -26.87
C ILE A 483 -17.10 -0.51 -27.73
N LEU A 484 -18.25 -1.10 -27.38
CA LEU A 484 -19.51 -0.92 -28.09
C LEU A 484 -20.34 0.27 -27.57
N GLY A 485 -19.83 1.02 -26.59
CA GLY A 485 -20.49 2.23 -26.08
C GLY A 485 -21.82 1.96 -25.36
N THR A 486 -21.85 0.94 -24.51
CA THR A 486 -23.06 0.56 -23.75
C THR A 486 -23.38 1.59 -22.68
N THR A 487 -24.59 2.10 -22.73
CA THR A 487 -25.26 3.03 -21.84
C THR A 487 -26.53 2.36 -21.30
N LEU A 488 -27.21 2.99 -20.35
CA LEU A 488 -28.48 2.47 -19.83
C LEU A 488 -29.57 2.35 -20.93
N ASP A 489 -29.53 3.23 -21.93
CA ASP A 489 -30.57 3.34 -22.97
C ASP A 489 -30.37 2.37 -24.15
N ASN A 490 -29.16 1.82 -24.32
CA ASN A 490 -28.81 0.95 -25.46
C ASN A 490 -28.23 -0.41 -25.05
N ILE A 491 -28.47 -0.84 -23.81
CA ILE A 491 -28.17 -2.22 -23.39
C ILE A 491 -28.80 -3.19 -24.40
N PRO A 492 -28.10 -4.21 -24.90
CA PRO A 492 -28.70 -5.21 -25.79
C PRO A 492 -29.77 -6.00 -25.03
N GLY A 493 -31.01 -5.51 -25.05
CA GLY A 493 -32.11 -5.94 -24.17
C GLY A 493 -33.06 -6.96 -24.79
N THR A 494 -32.81 -7.41 -26.02
CA THR A 494 -33.63 -8.44 -26.67
C THR A 494 -33.54 -9.74 -25.90
N VAL A 495 -34.67 -10.17 -25.33
CA VAL A 495 -34.83 -11.45 -24.63
C VAL A 495 -35.96 -12.26 -25.30
N PRO A 496 -35.83 -13.59 -25.43
CA PRO A 496 -34.67 -14.39 -25.05
C PRO A 496 -33.49 -14.22 -26.00
N TYR A 497 -32.26 -14.25 -25.46
CA TYR A 497 -31.02 -14.36 -26.26
C TYR A 497 -30.27 -15.67 -25.97
N LEU A 498 -30.80 -16.50 -25.08
CA LEU A 498 -30.41 -17.90 -24.90
C LEU A 498 -31.69 -18.74 -24.91
N THR A 499 -31.56 -20.01 -25.27
CA THR A 499 -32.64 -21.00 -25.23
C THR A 499 -32.08 -22.31 -24.68
N ALA A 500 -32.93 -23.14 -24.07
CA ALA A 500 -32.50 -24.47 -23.68
C ALA A 500 -32.17 -25.32 -24.93
N PRO A 501 -31.09 -26.12 -24.91
CA PRO A 501 -30.78 -27.00 -26.03
C PRO A 501 -31.88 -28.05 -26.24
N SER A 502 -32.25 -28.28 -27.50
CA SER A 502 -33.36 -29.14 -27.94
C SER A 502 -33.31 -30.60 -27.45
N GLN A 503 -32.15 -31.06 -26.98
CA GLN A 503 -31.87 -32.46 -26.58
C GLN A 503 -31.57 -32.62 -25.08
N SER A 504 -31.97 -31.67 -24.23
CA SER A 504 -31.65 -31.71 -22.80
C SER A 504 -32.21 -32.94 -22.07
N GLY A 505 -33.37 -33.48 -22.50
CA GLY A 505 -33.94 -34.73 -21.99
C GLY A 505 -34.37 -34.69 -20.52
N VAL A 506 -34.34 -33.51 -19.87
CA VAL A 506 -34.75 -33.32 -18.48
C VAL A 506 -36.18 -32.79 -18.42
N GLU A 507 -37.02 -33.42 -17.61
CA GLU A 507 -38.41 -33.02 -17.40
C GLU A 507 -38.67 -32.73 -15.91
N LEU A 508 -39.52 -31.75 -15.63
CA LEU A 508 -40.00 -31.52 -14.28
C LEU A 508 -40.82 -32.71 -13.79
N PRO A 509 -40.77 -33.03 -12.48
CA PRO A 509 -41.71 -33.94 -11.86
C PRO A 509 -43.16 -33.61 -12.23
N ALA A 510 -43.96 -34.65 -12.52
CA ALA A 510 -45.32 -34.49 -13.00
C ALA A 510 -46.19 -33.75 -11.97
N THR A 511 -46.73 -32.61 -12.39
CA THR A 511 -47.63 -31.77 -11.59
C THR A 511 -48.88 -31.43 -12.40
N LYS A 512 -50.05 -31.32 -11.76
CA LYS A 512 -51.32 -31.02 -12.44
C LYS A 512 -52.03 -29.85 -11.79
N GLY A 513 -52.38 -28.84 -12.59
CA GLY A 513 -53.23 -27.73 -12.17
C GLY A 513 -52.60 -26.81 -11.11
N VAL A 514 -51.26 -26.76 -11.05
CA VAL A 514 -50.50 -25.90 -10.12
C VAL A 514 -49.58 -24.97 -10.89
N PHE A 515 -49.30 -23.81 -10.30
CA PHE A 515 -48.32 -22.85 -10.77
C PHE A 515 -46.92 -23.26 -10.31
N ARG A 516 -45.99 -23.47 -11.24
CA ARG A 516 -44.68 -24.09 -10.99
C ARG A 516 -43.60 -23.03 -10.81
N ILE A 517 -42.91 -23.06 -9.68
CA ILE A 517 -42.00 -21.99 -9.26
C ILE A 517 -40.61 -22.57 -9.00
N GLY A 518 -39.58 -22.05 -9.66
CA GLY A 518 -38.18 -22.35 -9.34
C GLY A 518 -37.70 -21.49 -8.18
N LEU A 519 -36.92 -22.06 -7.25
CA LEU A 519 -36.43 -21.35 -6.07
C LEU A 519 -34.91 -21.52 -5.88
N THR A 520 -34.20 -20.41 -5.70
CA THR A 520 -32.79 -20.36 -5.29
C THR A 520 -32.64 -19.31 -4.18
N TRP A 521 -31.96 -19.63 -3.08
CA TRP A 521 -31.94 -18.76 -1.89
C TRP A 521 -30.55 -18.55 -1.29
N HIS A 522 -29.56 -19.30 -1.74
CA HIS A 522 -28.20 -19.23 -1.19
C HIS A 522 -27.15 -19.07 -2.30
N GLY A 523 -26.21 -18.16 -2.09
CA GLY A 523 -25.08 -17.94 -2.98
C GLY A 523 -24.03 -19.05 -2.87
N SER A 524 -23.02 -19.02 -3.73
CA SER A 524 -21.90 -19.99 -3.72
C SER A 524 -20.90 -19.82 -2.56
N GLY A 525 -21.18 -18.95 -1.57
CA GLY A 525 -20.26 -18.66 -0.46
C GLY A 525 -18.99 -17.89 -0.82
N SER A 526 -18.78 -17.53 -2.09
CA SER A 526 -17.58 -16.81 -2.56
C SER A 526 -17.50 -15.34 -2.14
N HIS A 527 -18.53 -14.83 -1.45
CA HIS A 527 -18.60 -13.47 -0.95
C HIS A 527 -18.65 -13.56 0.58
N ASN A 528 -17.67 -12.98 1.28
CA ASN A 528 -17.61 -12.96 2.73
C ASN A 528 -17.61 -11.50 3.24
N PRO A 529 -18.58 -11.08 4.05
CA PRO A 529 -19.78 -11.84 4.45
C PRO A 529 -20.79 -12.01 3.30
N ASP A 530 -21.52 -13.14 3.29
CA ASP A 530 -22.58 -13.37 2.31
C ASP A 530 -23.81 -12.51 2.64
N ARG A 531 -23.90 -11.38 1.95
CA ARG A 531 -24.95 -10.36 2.13
C ARG A 531 -26.19 -10.58 1.25
N ARG A 532 -26.21 -11.60 0.39
CA ARG A 532 -27.26 -11.85 -0.61
C ARG A 532 -28.13 -13.07 -0.31
N SER A 533 -27.68 -13.98 0.55
CA SER A 533 -28.41 -15.18 0.92
C SER A 533 -29.59 -14.90 1.86
N VAL A 534 -30.67 -15.67 1.68
CA VAL A 534 -31.87 -15.63 2.51
C VAL A 534 -31.89 -16.89 3.39
N PRO A 535 -31.99 -16.77 4.72
CA PRO A 535 -32.15 -17.94 5.60
C PRO A 535 -33.40 -18.73 5.21
N PHE A 536 -33.26 -20.06 5.07
CA PHE A 536 -34.32 -20.89 4.49
C PHE A 536 -35.61 -20.87 5.33
N GLU A 537 -35.50 -20.75 6.65
CA GLU A 537 -36.64 -20.69 7.57
C GLU A 537 -37.56 -19.50 7.27
N GLN A 538 -36.99 -18.39 6.77
CA GLN A 538 -37.77 -17.21 6.38
C GLN A 538 -38.59 -17.43 5.10
N LEU A 539 -38.23 -18.44 4.30
CA LEU A 539 -38.93 -18.82 3.07
C LEU A 539 -40.08 -19.79 3.31
N LEU A 540 -40.14 -20.49 4.46
CA LEU A 540 -41.21 -21.44 4.76
C LEU A 540 -42.63 -20.85 4.55
N PRO A 541 -42.94 -19.61 5.01
CA PRO A 541 -44.27 -19.03 4.78
C PRO A 541 -44.60 -18.75 3.31
N LEU A 542 -43.61 -18.70 2.41
CA LEU A 542 -43.81 -18.54 0.97
C LEU A 542 -44.25 -19.87 0.34
N LEU A 543 -43.71 -20.98 0.83
CA LEU A 543 -44.03 -22.34 0.34
C LEU A 543 -45.47 -22.76 0.67
N GLU A 544 -46.14 -22.06 1.58
CA GLU A 544 -47.55 -22.29 1.95
C GLU A 544 -48.57 -21.75 0.93
N GLN A 545 -48.12 -21.08 -0.13
CA GLN A 545 -49.03 -20.50 -1.12
C GLN A 545 -49.85 -21.60 -1.84
N GLU A 546 -51.18 -21.52 -1.74
CA GLU A 546 -52.07 -22.48 -2.39
C GLU A 546 -51.91 -22.49 -3.93
N ARG A 547 -52.18 -23.65 -4.54
CA ARG A 547 -52.10 -23.88 -6.00
C ARG A 547 -50.72 -23.66 -6.61
N THR A 548 -49.66 -23.74 -5.80
CA THR A 548 -48.28 -23.69 -6.28
C THR A 548 -47.54 -25.00 -6.04
N MET A 549 -46.48 -25.24 -6.80
CA MET A 549 -45.46 -26.24 -6.49
C MET A 549 -44.09 -25.60 -6.69
N PHE A 550 -43.24 -25.68 -5.66
CA PHE A 550 -41.89 -25.17 -5.74
C PHE A 550 -40.90 -26.26 -6.14
N PHE A 551 -39.87 -25.84 -6.87
CA PHE A 551 -38.78 -26.66 -7.35
C PHE A 551 -37.46 -25.98 -6.99
N SER A 552 -36.62 -26.64 -6.21
CA SER A 552 -35.30 -26.13 -5.84
C SER A 552 -34.39 -26.14 -7.05
N LEU A 553 -33.88 -24.97 -7.41
CA LEU A 553 -32.78 -24.76 -8.35
C LEU A 553 -31.47 -24.47 -7.59
N GLN A 554 -31.39 -24.84 -6.31
CA GLN A 554 -30.22 -24.62 -5.46
C GLN A 554 -29.18 -25.73 -5.68
N LEU A 555 -27.92 -25.34 -5.82
CA LEU A 555 -26.76 -26.23 -5.88
C LEU A 555 -25.83 -25.99 -4.68
N GLY A 556 -24.92 -26.95 -4.45
CA GLY A 556 -23.91 -26.89 -3.39
C GLY A 556 -24.44 -27.31 -2.02
N ASP A 557 -23.69 -27.04 -0.95
CA ASP A 557 -24.03 -27.49 0.40
C ASP A 557 -25.41 -27.00 0.88
N ALA A 558 -25.81 -25.79 0.44
CA ALA A 558 -27.12 -25.24 0.74
C ALA A 558 -28.30 -26.03 0.13
N SER A 559 -28.06 -26.87 -0.89
CA SER A 559 -29.10 -27.79 -1.36
C SER A 559 -29.41 -28.89 -0.34
N HIS A 560 -28.58 -29.11 0.66
CA HIS A 560 -28.80 -30.10 1.72
C HIS A 560 -29.12 -29.46 3.07
N ASP A 561 -29.62 -28.21 3.06
CA ASP A 561 -29.99 -27.48 4.28
C ASP A 561 -30.99 -28.29 5.13
N PRO A 562 -30.65 -28.64 6.40
CA PRO A 562 -31.52 -29.40 7.29
C PRO A 562 -32.90 -28.77 7.51
N ALA A 563 -33.01 -27.44 7.42
CA ALA A 563 -34.27 -26.73 7.57
C ALA A 563 -35.28 -27.07 6.45
N ARG A 564 -34.82 -27.70 5.36
CA ARG A 564 -35.68 -28.21 4.27
C ARG A 564 -36.53 -29.42 4.66
N ALA A 565 -36.22 -30.12 5.74
CA ALA A 565 -36.95 -31.31 6.15
C ALA A 565 -38.47 -31.03 6.31
N ASP A 566 -38.83 -29.84 6.77
CA ASP A 566 -40.22 -29.42 6.95
C ASP A 566 -40.94 -29.05 5.63
N ALA A 567 -40.21 -29.00 4.51
CA ALA A 567 -40.69 -28.56 3.20
C ALA A 567 -40.70 -29.64 2.11
N GLU A 568 -40.36 -30.91 2.42
CA GLU A 568 -40.17 -31.99 1.43
C GLU A 568 -41.35 -32.16 0.45
N ASN A 569 -42.59 -31.96 0.91
CA ASN A 569 -43.78 -32.11 0.06
C ASN A 569 -44.15 -30.85 -0.75
N LYS A 570 -43.47 -29.72 -0.49
CA LYS A 570 -43.78 -28.41 -1.11
C LYS A 570 -42.64 -27.90 -1.99
N LEU A 571 -41.43 -28.43 -1.80
CA LEU A 571 -40.22 -28.06 -2.54
C LEU A 571 -39.54 -29.33 -3.09
N ALA A 572 -39.77 -29.63 -4.36
CA ALA A 572 -39.09 -30.75 -5.04
C ALA A 572 -37.65 -30.40 -5.36
N ASP A 573 -36.70 -31.29 -5.06
CA ASP A 573 -35.28 -31.06 -5.34
C ASP A 573 -34.91 -31.40 -6.79
N LEU A 574 -34.45 -30.41 -7.56
CA LEU A 574 -33.98 -30.63 -8.93
C LEU A 574 -32.46 -30.73 -9.05
N SER A 575 -31.72 -30.60 -7.94
CA SER A 575 -30.25 -30.67 -7.96
C SER A 575 -29.70 -31.92 -8.68
N PRO A 576 -30.32 -33.12 -8.60
CA PRO A 576 -29.84 -34.31 -9.31
C PRO A 576 -30.03 -34.27 -10.83
N LEU A 577 -30.81 -33.31 -11.34
CA LEU A 577 -31.10 -33.12 -12.77
C LEU A 577 -30.30 -31.96 -13.38
N MET A 578 -29.46 -31.28 -12.59
CA MET A 578 -28.77 -30.04 -12.95
C MET A 578 -27.27 -30.27 -13.18
N ASP A 579 -26.92 -31.12 -14.14
CA ASP A 579 -25.52 -31.44 -14.48
C ASP A 579 -24.73 -30.23 -15.01
N ASP A 580 -25.40 -29.33 -15.72
CA ASP A 580 -24.84 -28.12 -16.30
C ASP A 580 -25.91 -27.01 -16.46
N PHE A 581 -25.52 -25.85 -16.97
CA PHE A 581 -26.45 -24.73 -17.17
C PHE A 581 -27.46 -24.97 -18.31
N ALA A 582 -27.19 -25.91 -19.22
CA ALA A 582 -28.15 -26.26 -20.26
C ALA A 582 -29.30 -27.13 -19.72
N SER A 583 -29.02 -28.06 -18.80
CA SER A 583 -30.07 -28.80 -18.07
C SER A 583 -30.86 -27.86 -17.17
N THR A 584 -30.17 -26.93 -16.50
CA THR A 584 -30.82 -25.88 -15.70
C THR A 584 -31.75 -25.02 -16.57
N ALA A 585 -31.32 -24.62 -17.77
CA ALA A 585 -32.13 -23.84 -18.70
C ALA A 585 -33.40 -24.61 -19.13
N ALA A 586 -33.26 -25.90 -19.45
CA ALA A 586 -34.37 -26.75 -19.84
C ALA A 586 -35.42 -26.93 -18.73
N LEU A 587 -34.97 -27.03 -17.47
CA LEU A 587 -35.86 -27.04 -16.31
C LEU A 587 -36.55 -25.69 -16.13
N ILE A 588 -35.81 -24.57 -16.26
CA ILE A 588 -36.38 -23.21 -16.16
C ILE A 588 -37.46 -22.96 -17.20
N GLU A 589 -37.28 -23.39 -18.45
CA GLU A 589 -38.27 -23.21 -19.50
C GLU A 589 -39.62 -23.86 -19.18
N GLN A 590 -39.61 -24.95 -18.41
CA GLN A 590 -40.81 -25.67 -17.96
C GLN A 590 -41.49 -25.05 -16.74
N LEU A 591 -40.87 -24.07 -16.07
CA LEU A 591 -41.44 -23.36 -14.93
C LEU A 591 -42.31 -22.18 -15.39
N ASP A 592 -43.22 -21.73 -14.54
CA ASP A 592 -44.06 -20.55 -14.79
C ASP A 592 -43.40 -19.26 -14.25
N LEU A 593 -42.62 -19.38 -13.16
CA LEU A 593 -41.90 -18.29 -12.49
C LEU A 593 -40.57 -18.81 -11.89
N VAL A 594 -39.55 -17.96 -11.84
CA VAL A 594 -38.35 -18.19 -11.02
C VAL A 594 -38.27 -17.14 -9.92
N ILE A 595 -38.12 -17.58 -8.67
CA ILE A 595 -37.80 -16.73 -7.52
C ILE A 595 -36.37 -17.03 -7.12
N THR A 596 -35.52 -16.01 -7.12
CA THR A 596 -34.09 -16.20 -6.88
C THR A 596 -33.48 -15.00 -6.17
N ILE A 597 -32.27 -15.17 -5.68
CA ILE A 597 -31.36 -14.09 -5.29
C ILE A 597 -30.33 -13.82 -6.41
N ASP A 598 -29.47 -12.84 -6.21
CA ASP A 598 -28.41 -12.41 -7.13
C ASP A 598 -27.36 -13.51 -7.40
N THR A 599 -27.65 -14.40 -8.36
CA THR A 599 -26.87 -15.60 -8.70
C THR A 599 -26.91 -15.86 -10.21
N ALA A 600 -26.12 -16.84 -10.68
CA ALA A 600 -26.15 -17.27 -12.08
C ALA A 600 -27.56 -17.73 -12.55
N VAL A 601 -28.40 -18.26 -11.65
CA VAL A 601 -29.80 -18.63 -11.97
C VAL A 601 -30.63 -17.41 -12.35
N ALA A 602 -30.41 -16.26 -11.69
CA ALA A 602 -31.05 -15.01 -12.07
C ALA A 602 -30.69 -14.65 -13.51
N HIS A 603 -29.40 -14.58 -13.82
CA HIS A 603 -28.93 -14.25 -15.17
C HIS A 603 -29.44 -15.22 -16.23
N LEU A 604 -29.47 -16.52 -15.94
CA LEU A 604 -30.00 -17.54 -16.85
C LEU A 604 -31.51 -17.36 -17.10
N ALA A 605 -32.32 -17.24 -16.05
CA ALA A 605 -33.76 -17.05 -16.18
C ALA A 605 -34.09 -15.76 -16.95
N GLY A 606 -33.35 -14.68 -16.70
CA GLY A 606 -33.45 -13.43 -17.45
C GLY A 606 -33.06 -13.57 -18.92
N ALA A 607 -31.99 -14.32 -19.22
CA ALA A 607 -31.55 -14.57 -20.59
C ALA A 607 -32.54 -15.41 -21.42
N LEU A 608 -33.25 -16.31 -20.75
CA LEU A 608 -34.35 -17.12 -21.31
C LEU A 608 -35.68 -16.35 -21.40
N GLY A 609 -35.75 -15.10 -20.91
CA GLY A 609 -36.98 -14.32 -20.88
C GLY A 609 -38.05 -14.86 -19.91
N LYS A 610 -37.68 -15.74 -18.97
CA LYS A 610 -38.59 -16.31 -17.98
C LYS A 610 -39.02 -15.20 -16.99
N PRO A 611 -40.32 -15.06 -16.65
CA PRO A 611 -40.73 -14.23 -15.53
C PRO A 611 -39.92 -14.58 -14.29
N THR A 612 -39.26 -13.58 -13.71
CA THR A 612 -38.30 -13.80 -12.62
C THR A 612 -38.44 -12.74 -11.54
N TRP A 613 -38.56 -13.16 -10.29
CA TRP A 613 -38.60 -12.27 -9.12
C TRP A 613 -37.31 -12.40 -8.33
N LEU A 614 -36.55 -11.32 -8.28
CA LEU A 614 -35.25 -11.26 -7.61
C LEU A 614 -35.40 -10.68 -6.20
N LEU A 615 -35.10 -11.47 -5.18
CA LEU A 615 -34.85 -10.98 -3.83
C LEU A 615 -33.45 -10.37 -3.80
N LEU A 616 -33.37 -9.09 -3.46
CA LEU A 616 -32.15 -8.29 -3.65
C LEU A 616 -31.72 -7.63 -2.34
N SER A 617 -30.43 -7.77 -2.04
CA SER A 617 -29.77 -7.18 -0.86
C SER A 617 -29.85 -5.65 -0.89
N ALA A 618 -29.78 -5.03 0.30
CA ALA A 618 -29.70 -3.57 0.44
C ALA A 618 -28.37 -3.01 -0.12
N ALA A 619 -27.35 -3.86 -0.22
CA ALA A 619 -26.08 -3.59 -0.92
C ALA A 619 -26.01 -4.44 -2.21
N PRO A 620 -26.74 -4.07 -3.28
CA PRO A 620 -26.84 -4.87 -4.48
C PRO A 620 -25.59 -4.75 -5.37
N ASP A 621 -25.37 -5.74 -6.22
CA ASP A 621 -24.46 -5.61 -7.36
C ASP A 621 -24.93 -4.51 -8.33
N TRP A 622 -23.97 -3.88 -9.03
CA TRP A 622 -24.23 -2.75 -9.91
C TRP A 622 -25.24 -3.03 -11.02
N ARG A 623 -25.37 -4.29 -11.46
CA ARG A 623 -26.29 -4.71 -12.52
C ARG A 623 -27.74 -4.39 -12.17
N TRP A 624 -28.05 -4.38 -10.88
CA TRP A 624 -29.39 -4.16 -10.38
C TRP A 624 -29.67 -2.69 -10.04
N MET A 625 -28.63 -1.84 -10.00
CA MET A 625 -28.71 -0.41 -9.65
C MET A 625 -29.43 -0.15 -8.32
N LEU A 626 -29.73 1.13 -8.03
CA LEU A 626 -30.44 1.56 -6.83
C LEU A 626 -31.84 2.08 -7.13
N GLY A 627 -32.74 1.93 -6.14
CA GLY A 627 -34.03 2.63 -6.12
C GLY A 627 -35.07 2.19 -7.16
N ARG A 628 -34.90 1.02 -7.80
CA ARG A 628 -35.76 0.59 -8.90
C ARG A 628 -36.29 -0.84 -8.75
N SER A 629 -37.52 -1.11 -9.18
CA SER A 629 -38.16 -2.44 -9.04
C SER A 629 -38.08 -3.29 -10.31
N ASP A 630 -37.45 -2.78 -11.37
CA ASP A 630 -37.22 -3.41 -12.67
C ASP A 630 -35.71 -3.65 -12.89
N SER A 631 -35.36 -4.49 -13.87
CA SER A 631 -33.98 -4.66 -14.32
C SER A 631 -33.78 -4.06 -15.71
N PRO A 632 -32.79 -3.17 -15.91
CA PRO A 632 -32.47 -2.67 -17.25
C PRO A 632 -31.83 -3.75 -18.14
N TRP A 633 -31.29 -4.81 -17.56
CA TRP A 633 -30.66 -5.92 -18.29
C TRP A 633 -31.65 -7.02 -18.68
N TYR A 634 -32.73 -7.17 -17.94
CA TYR A 634 -33.70 -8.28 -18.04
C TYR A 634 -35.13 -7.77 -17.91
N PRO A 635 -35.83 -7.50 -19.04
CA PRO A 635 -37.19 -6.96 -19.03
C PRO A 635 -38.24 -7.84 -18.34
N SER A 636 -38.00 -9.15 -18.22
CA SER A 636 -38.89 -10.10 -17.54
C SER A 636 -38.73 -10.14 -16.02
N MET A 637 -37.84 -9.32 -15.45
CA MET A 637 -37.52 -9.33 -14.02
C MET A 637 -38.24 -8.26 -13.21
N ARG A 638 -38.61 -8.64 -11.99
CA ARG A 638 -39.04 -7.74 -10.92
C ARG A 638 -38.14 -7.90 -9.70
N LEU A 639 -37.76 -6.78 -9.09
CA LEU A 639 -36.83 -6.73 -7.96
C LEU A 639 -37.58 -6.44 -6.65
N PHE A 640 -37.30 -7.24 -5.62
CA PHE A 640 -37.82 -7.12 -4.26
C PHE A 640 -36.64 -6.85 -3.32
N ARG A 641 -36.51 -5.60 -2.89
CA ARG A 641 -35.30 -5.10 -2.22
C ARG A 641 -35.45 -5.08 -0.71
N GLN A 642 -34.38 -5.47 -0.01
CA GLN A 642 -34.24 -5.14 1.39
C GLN A 642 -34.19 -3.62 1.60
N ALA A 643 -34.88 -3.13 2.62
CA ALA A 643 -34.74 -1.76 3.10
C ALA A 643 -33.53 -1.60 4.02
N LYS A 644 -33.20 -2.66 4.77
CA LYS A 644 -32.06 -2.72 5.69
C LYS A 644 -31.32 -4.04 5.45
N LEU A 645 -29.99 -3.97 5.38
CA LEU A 645 -29.14 -5.13 5.17
C LEU A 645 -29.44 -6.21 6.23
N GLY A 646 -29.64 -7.45 5.76
CA GLY A 646 -29.94 -8.61 6.61
C GLY A 646 -31.41 -8.77 7.01
N ASP A 647 -32.26 -7.77 6.78
CA ASP A 647 -33.70 -7.85 7.05
C ASP A 647 -34.48 -8.20 5.76
N TRP A 648 -34.86 -9.47 5.64
CA TRP A 648 -35.64 -9.99 4.52
C TRP A 648 -37.17 -9.95 4.74
N SER A 649 -37.64 -9.46 5.90
CA SER A 649 -39.07 -9.54 6.26
C SER A 649 -39.97 -8.78 5.29
N ASP A 650 -39.63 -7.51 4.99
CA ASP A 650 -40.37 -6.66 4.05
C ASP A 650 -40.36 -7.17 2.59
N PRO A 651 -39.20 -7.49 1.97
CA PRO A 651 -39.21 -8.01 0.60
C PRO A 651 -39.96 -9.34 0.48
N LEU A 652 -39.85 -10.24 1.46
CA LEU A 652 -40.60 -11.51 1.46
C LEU A 652 -42.11 -11.29 1.63
N ALA A 653 -42.52 -10.36 2.50
CA ALA A 653 -43.94 -10.04 2.66
C ALA A 653 -44.54 -9.47 1.36
N LYS A 654 -43.83 -8.55 0.70
CA LYS A 654 -44.22 -7.98 -0.60
C LYS A 654 -44.28 -9.05 -1.68
N LEU A 655 -43.29 -9.94 -1.72
CA LEU A 655 -43.23 -11.03 -2.68
C LEU A 655 -44.42 -11.98 -2.50
N ARG A 656 -44.71 -12.41 -1.26
CA ARG A 656 -45.85 -13.30 -0.98
C ARG A 656 -47.19 -12.67 -1.36
N ALA A 657 -47.38 -11.39 -1.06
CA ALA A 657 -48.58 -10.66 -1.44
C ALA A 657 -48.74 -10.57 -2.96
N GLU A 658 -47.64 -10.44 -3.70
CA GLU A 658 -47.66 -10.46 -5.16
C GLU A 658 -47.95 -11.86 -5.72
N LEU A 659 -47.35 -12.91 -5.12
CA LEU A 659 -47.57 -14.29 -5.54
C LEU A 659 -49.04 -14.67 -5.43
N ALA A 660 -49.69 -14.30 -4.32
CA ALA A 660 -51.11 -14.54 -4.10
C ALA A 660 -52.04 -13.79 -5.08
N ARG A 661 -51.54 -12.77 -5.80
CA ARG A 661 -52.29 -12.09 -6.86
C ARG A 661 -52.04 -12.70 -8.24
N THR A 662 -50.90 -13.35 -8.43
CA THR A 662 -50.49 -13.94 -9.70
C THR A 662 -51.12 -15.33 -9.92
N VAL A 663 -51.28 -16.09 -8.83
CA VAL A 663 -51.86 -17.45 -8.80
C VAL A 663 -53.32 -17.40 -8.40
#